data_AF-A0A957HJ61-F1
#
_entry.id   AF-A0A957HJ61-F1
#
_cell.length_a   1.000
_cell.length_b   1.000
_cell.length_c   1.000
_cell.angle_alpha   90.00
_cell.angle_beta   90.00
_cell.angle_gamma   90.00
#
_symmetry.space_group_name_H-M   'P 1'
#
loop_
_entity.id
_entity.type
_entity.pdbx_description
1 polymer ?
#
loop_
_entity_poly.entity_id
_entity_poly.type
_entity_poly.pdbx_seq_one_letter_code
_entity_poly.pdbx_strand_id
1 'polypeptide(L)'
;MQPTPHSSKNNHLLSLKILRQRWLIFGTLLLATWAILQPLVGASANLGAEVAARTAVSTVPTTFSPPTMLTDLNAIPTGAQPGDFTIVGAQLFFTADTDGNGRELWVTDGTQGGTTLVKDIYPGWRSSGIDQMTDLNGSLIFEADDGTHGAELWISDGTPGGTTLLKEIRPASTIPARVSEMTVIGGTAFFQADDPTSGKELWTSDGTTNGTVLVKDINPGSGDSLPALFVGMNGTVYFRANDGTNGAELWQTDGTEGGTSMVVDISLGAGSSLSSYEIVTNGSLLFLTATNNVSTSNYELWVSDGTALGTSMIEIQPAGIGSRPQHKTIVGSNIVFYADDGTNGAELWRSDGTAVGTTMVKDVNPGASSASITGFVVAGGRIFFAATTASDGSELWMTDGTESGTVLVKQIQAGVASGAPQQITAVSGNVFFSAYDIPNGRELWFSDGTESGTILVQDIDPGAEGSGPSNFLNLGGELIFTTTEPTSGAEIWHSDGTLGGTELLIDVPDNYTNGAWPYEFTPFNDGVVFWADDGVHGYELWFSDGTVPGTLMLADINPGYLDGDPGTTTQAQLGSKLLFTGEDETAGAELWMTDGTPGGTSMVKEIYPGFTSSEIMEMTAFGNFVYFSADNGTNGRELWRSNGTTTGTTLVADIQAGLAESDPYALTATSSHLFFIADDGVNGAELWATTGGAPSMVINLDGTAADSDLANLTAVADKLYFAGDDGVNGSELWISDGTQAGTAMMIDLLTGAGSAPEFITPVGDLVFFAATGDGVGNELWVTDGTAAGTHLVKDINPNGNSAFPTELTAVGDLLFFAATEGANGNELWLTDGTEAGTQLVKDIYPGANYSSPTEITHLAGTTVMFRATNDNAVGAELWVSDGTEAGTLLVADLNDTPNGEFYPEGFTTVNGRLFFTGEDPTLGGELWVVTFDATPYKTFLPMSLK
;
A
#
# COMPACT_ATOMS: atom_id res chain seq x y z
N MET A 1 73.64 -4.42 -16.60
CA MET A 1 74.87 -3.98 -17.32
C MET A 1 74.49 -3.67 -18.76
N GLN A 2 74.84 -2.49 -19.28
CA GLN A 2 75.00 -2.26 -20.74
C GLN A 2 76.43 -2.72 -21.18
N PRO A 3 76.87 -2.70 -22.47
CA PRO A 3 76.26 -2.17 -23.71
C PRO A 3 76.36 -3.07 -24.97
N THR A 4 75.85 -2.59 -26.13
CA THR A 4 76.09 -3.04 -27.54
C THR A 4 75.91 -1.83 -28.50
N PRO A 5 75.98 -1.89 -29.87
CA PRO A 5 76.47 -2.91 -30.82
C PRO A 5 77.47 -2.35 -31.88
N HIS A 6 77.81 -3.11 -32.94
CA HIS A 6 78.51 -2.63 -34.17
C HIS A 6 78.01 -3.42 -35.42
N SER A 7 77.48 -2.79 -36.50
CA SER A 7 78.14 -2.07 -37.64
C SER A 7 78.59 -3.01 -38.79
N SER A 8 78.62 -2.70 -40.10
CA SER A 8 78.42 -1.45 -40.89
C SER A 8 78.37 -1.76 -42.43
N LYS A 9 77.77 -0.89 -43.28
CA LYS A 9 78.44 -0.05 -44.33
C LYS A 9 77.52 0.49 -45.45
N ASN A 10 77.95 1.63 -46.02
CA ASN A 10 77.24 2.50 -46.96
C ASN A 10 77.56 2.23 -48.45
N ASN A 11 76.85 2.90 -49.38
CA ASN A 11 77.53 3.82 -50.31
C ASN A 11 76.62 4.84 -51.07
N HIS A 12 77.03 6.12 -50.96
CA HIS A 12 76.93 7.27 -51.88
C HIS A 12 75.61 7.89 -52.42
N LEU A 13 75.53 9.22 -52.22
CA LEU A 13 74.66 10.20 -52.91
C LEU A 13 75.37 10.87 -54.10
N LEU A 14 74.63 11.42 -55.09
CA LEU A 14 74.43 12.88 -55.29
C LEU A 14 73.64 13.25 -56.57
N SER A 15 72.67 14.18 -56.49
CA SER A 15 72.57 15.40 -57.35
C SER A 15 71.37 16.30 -57.00
N LEU A 16 71.49 17.60 -57.30
CA LEU A 16 70.65 18.72 -56.83
C LEU A 16 69.36 18.95 -57.66
N LYS A 17 68.20 19.19 -57.02
CA LYS A 17 67.54 20.49 -56.70
C LYS A 17 67.13 21.40 -57.88
N ILE A 18 65.82 21.74 -57.94
CA ILE A 18 65.18 22.70 -58.87
C ILE A 18 63.82 23.19 -58.31
N LEU A 19 63.20 24.21 -58.94
CA LEU A 19 61.78 24.63 -58.86
C LEU A 19 61.26 25.34 -57.57
N ARG A 20 60.32 26.30 -57.75
CA ARG A 20 59.48 26.93 -56.72
C ARG A 20 58.30 27.73 -57.35
N GLN A 21 57.23 27.92 -56.56
CA GLN A 21 56.23 29.04 -56.60
C GLN A 21 55.13 29.17 -57.69
N ARG A 22 53.88 28.93 -57.23
CA ARG A 22 52.69 29.82 -57.18
C ARG A 22 51.94 30.35 -58.44
N TRP A 23 50.65 29.94 -58.50
CA TRP A 23 49.38 30.70 -58.73
C TRP A 23 48.74 30.90 -60.14
N LEU A 24 47.52 30.32 -60.25
CA LEU A 24 46.23 30.87 -60.76
C LEU A 24 45.98 31.11 -62.28
N ILE A 25 44.76 30.73 -62.78
CA ILE A 25 43.74 31.60 -63.46
C ILE A 25 42.56 30.84 -64.14
N PHE A 26 41.32 31.17 -63.69
CA PHE A 26 39.98 31.26 -64.37
C PHE A 26 39.25 30.11 -65.12
N GLY A 27 37.91 30.07 -64.92
CA GLY A 27 36.92 29.34 -65.75
C GLY A 27 35.54 29.13 -65.07
N THR A 28 34.68 30.16 -65.02
CA THR A 28 33.41 30.26 -64.24
C THR A 28 32.19 29.55 -64.88
N LEU A 29 31.04 29.32 -64.22
CA LEU A 29 30.44 29.85 -62.96
C LEU A 29 29.49 28.82 -62.29
N LEU A 30 29.13 28.97 -61.01
CA LEU A 30 28.05 28.21 -60.34
C LEU A 30 27.41 28.96 -59.13
N LEU A 31 26.10 28.77 -58.93
CA LEU A 31 25.25 29.05 -57.73
C LEU A 31 24.13 27.97 -57.74
N ALA A 32 23.62 27.40 -56.63
CA ALA A 32 23.78 27.69 -55.20
C ALA A 32 23.59 26.45 -54.27
N THR A 33 24.07 26.59 -53.01
CA THR A 33 23.62 25.96 -51.72
C THR A 33 23.57 24.44 -51.43
N TRP A 34 24.48 24.04 -50.51
CA TRP A 34 24.29 23.22 -49.26
C TRP A 34 23.83 21.73 -49.26
N ALA A 35 24.72 20.87 -48.71
CA ALA A 35 24.54 19.86 -47.62
C ALA A 35 23.41 18.77 -47.73
N ILE A 36 23.50 17.51 -47.27
CA ILE A 36 24.45 16.62 -46.54
C ILE A 36 24.20 15.18 -47.09
N LEU A 37 25.21 14.30 -47.27
CA LEU A 37 24.99 12.82 -47.29
C LEU A 37 26.28 11.96 -47.38
N GLN A 38 26.23 10.77 -46.77
CA GLN A 38 27.13 9.60 -46.89
C GLN A 38 28.53 9.67 -46.21
N PRO A 39 29.15 8.52 -45.82
CA PRO A 39 28.79 7.14 -46.18
C PRO A 39 28.61 6.12 -45.03
N LEU A 40 27.71 5.15 -45.27
CA LEU A 40 27.76 3.82 -44.65
C LEU A 40 28.87 2.94 -45.28
N VAL A 41 29.10 1.80 -44.63
CA VAL A 41 29.84 0.57 -45.03
C VAL A 41 31.17 0.40 -44.32
N GLY A 42 31.11 -0.23 -43.13
CA GLY A 42 32.26 -0.59 -42.32
C GLY A 42 31.96 -1.35 -41.03
N ALA A 43 30.79 -2.00 -40.90
CA ALA A 43 30.38 -2.70 -39.68
C ALA A 43 29.52 -3.94 -40.01
N SER A 44 30.16 -5.08 -40.27
CA SER A 44 29.47 -6.38 -40.45
C SER A 44 30.37 -7.53 -39.96
N ALA A 45 30.71 -7.50 -38.67
CA ALA A 45 31.49 -8.56 -37.99
C ALA A 45 31.22 -8.70 -36.48
N ASN A 46 30.67 -7.69 -35.79
CA ASN A 46 30.39 -7.75 -34.34
C ASN A 46 28.91 -7.90 -33.96
N LEU A 47 27.96 -7.76 -34.90
CA LEU A 47 26.52 -7.90 -34.66
C LEU A 47 26.08 -9.34 -34.30
N GLY A 48 26.99 -10.33 -34.33
CA GLY A 48 26.71 -11.71 -33.92
C GLY A 48 27.03 -12.02 -32.44
N ALA A 49 27.55 -11.07 -31.67
CA ALA A 49 27.93 -11.28 -30.27
C ALA A 49 27.06 -10.52 -29.26
N GLU A 50 26.52 -9.35 -29.62
CA GLU A 50 25.61 -8.58 -28.75
C GLU A 50 24.18 -9.13 -28.73
N VAL A 51 23.74 -9.82 -29.79
CA VAL A 51 22.43 -10.50 -29.84
C VAL A 51 22.41 -11.78 -28.98
N ALA A 52 23.56 -12.43 -28.79
CA ALA A 52 23.69 -13.63 -27.97
C ALA A 52 23.78 -13.34 -26.44
N ALA A 53 23.80 -12.05 -26.04
CA ALA A 53 23.82 -11.64 -24.64
C ALA A 53 22.41 -11.31 -24.08
N ARG A 54 21.39 -11.27 -24.93
CA ARG A 54 19.97 -11.03 -24.56
C ARG A 54 19.11 -12.30 -24.53
N THR A 55 19.75 -13.47 -24.57
CA THR A 55 19.11 -14.80 -24.56
C THR A 55 19.68 -15.71 -23.47
N ALA A 56 19.99 -15.11 -22.32
CA ALA A 56 20.03 -15.84 -21.05
C ALA A 56 18.60 -15.88 -20.52
N VAL A 57 17.98 -17.07 -20.55
CA VAL A 57 16.69 -17.32 -19.91
C VAL A 57 16.81 -16.97 -18.43
N SER A 58 15.95 -16.07 -17.95
CA SER A 58 15.79 -15.84 -16.52
C SER A 58 15.14 -17.08 -15.92
N THR A 59 15.84 -17.80 -15.06
CA THR A 59 15.29 -18.98 -14.38
C THR A 59 14.58 -18.52 -13.12
N VAL A 60 13.24 -18.60 -13.16
CA VAL A 60 12.30 -18.37 -12.06
C VAL A 60 12.59 -19.32 -10.88
N PRO A 61 12.35 -18.94 -9.61
CA PRO A 61 12.39 -19.84 -8.46
C PRO A 61 11.19 -20.81 -8.41
N THR A 62 11.40 -22.14 -8.38
CA THR A 62 10.32 -23.15 -8.53
C THR A 62 10.53 -24.56 -7.89
N THR A 63 11.24 -24.75 -6.76
CA THR A 63 11.47 -26.12 -6.19
C THR A 63 11.60 -26.15 -4.65
N PHE A 64 10.52 -26.53 -3.95
CA PHE A 64 10.16 -26.08 -2.59
C PHE A 64 9.37 -27.14 -1.73
N SER A 65 8.42 -26.77 -0.84
CA SER A 65 7.89 -27.46 0.39
C SER A 65 6.63 -28.36 0.47
N PRO A 66 6.44 -29.06 1.63
CA PRO A 66 4.65 -28.87 2.44
C PRO A 66 3.86 -27.55 2.43
N PRO A 67 2.55 -27.58 2.73
CA PRO A 67 2.24 -27.01 4.03
C PRO A 67 2.16 -28.05 5.13
N THR A 68 2.48 -27.59 6.33
CA THR A 68 2.30 -28.29 7.61
C THR A 68 1.95 -27.26 8.69
N MET A 69 1.47 -27.71 9.85
CA MET A 69 1.23 -26.85 11.01
C MET A 69 2.54 -26.17 11.53
N LEU A 70 2.49 -25.42 12.63
CA LEU A 70 3.54 -24.49 13.06
C LEU A 70 3.94 -24.63 14.54
N THR A 71 3.06 -25.15 15.40
CA THR A 71 3.07 -25.13 16.88
C THR A 71 2.40 -23.92 17.55
N ASP A 72 1.55 -24.20 18.55
CA ASP A 72 1.43 -23.44 19.81
C ASP A 72 2.16 -24.29 20.92
N LEU A 73 2.11 -24.02 22.22
CA LEU A 73 2.64 -24.89 23.31
C LEU A 73 1.71 -25.11 24.53
N ASN A 74 0.57 -24.43 24.55
CA ASN A 74 -0.51 -24.36 25.54
C ASN A 74 -1.34 -25.67 25.71
N ALA A 75 -2.63 -25.53 26.00
CA ALA A 75 -3.65 -26.56 26.02
C ALA A 75 -5.06 -26.04 25.61
N ILE A 76 -5.22 -24.80 25.10
CA ILE A 76 -6.56 -24.15 25.02
C ILE A 76 -6.92 -23.42 23.68
N PRO A 77 -8.24 -23.29 23.33
CA PRO A 77 -8.76 -22.55 22.15
C PRO A 77 -9.81 -21.42 22.42
N THR A 78 -9.92 -20.41 21.54
CA THR A 78 -10.66 -19.12 21.73
C THR A 78 -11.13 -18.40 20.41
N GLY A 79 -11.01 -17.05 20.19
CA GLY A 79 -11.19 -16.40 18.84
C GLY A 79 -11.97 -15.07 18.62
N ALA A 80 -11.52 -14.18 17.68
CA ALA A 80 -12.28 -13.01 17.12
C ALA A 80 -11.94 -12.50 15.66
N GLN A 81 -11.64 -11.19 15.39
CA GLN A 81 -11.75 -10.55 14.02
C GLN A 81 -10.70 -9.49 13.47
N PRO A 82 -10.48 -8.26 14.00
CA PRO A 82 -9.76 -7.06 13.46
C PRO A 82 -8.82 -6.99 12.19
N GLY A 83 -7.57 -6.44 12.27
CA GLY A 83 -7.19 -5.16 11.56
C GLY A 83 -5.85 -4.93 10.76
N ASP A 84 -4.74 -4.47 11.39
CA ASP A 84 -3.74 -3.49 10.81
C ASP A 84 -2.43 -4.02 10.12
N PHE A 85 -1.48 -3.19 9.64
CA PHE A 85 -0.66 -3.47 8.42
C PHE A 85 0.67 -2.69 8.09
N THR A 86 1.91 -3.11 8.49
CA THR A 86 3.22 -2.75 7.80
C THR A 86 4.54 -3.32 8.40
N ILE A 87 5.53 -3.76 7.58
CA ILE A 87 6.92 -4.19 7.96
C ILE A 87 7.79 -3.08 8.55
N VAL A 88 8.42 -3.37 9.70
CA VAL A 88 9.86 -3.08 9.89
C VAL A 88 10.63 -4.41 9.89
N GLY A 89 11.79 -4.46 9.22
CA GLY A 89 12.56 -5.71 9.05
C GLY A 89 11.91 -6.73 8.09
N ALA A 90 11.13 -7.74 8.57
CA ALA A 90 10.32 -8.68 7.72
C ALA A 90 9.30 -9.74 8.30
N GLN A 91 9.23 -10.11 9.60
CA GLN A 91 8.41 -11.26 10.16
C GLN A 91 6.88 -11.22 9.93
N LEU A 92 6.18 -12.18 10.52
CA LEU A 92 4.85 -11.96 11.11
C LEU A 92 4.93 -11.98 12.66
N PHE A 93 4.41 -10.95 13.34
CA PHE A 93 3.68 -11.03 14.62
C PHE A 93 2.22 -11.39 14.25
N PHE A 94 1.48 -12.22 15.01
CA PHE A 94 0.04 -12.51 14.78
C PHE A 94 -0.73 -12.61 16.10
N THR A 95 -2.03 -12.40 16.11
CA THR A 95 -2.78 -12.11 17.34
C THR A 95 -4.13 -12.82 17.40
N ALA A 96 -4.55 -13.31 18.58
CA ALA A 96 -5.79 -14.06 18.80
C ALA A 96 -6.41 -13.72 20.17
N ASP A 97 -7.72 -13.46 20.29
CA ASP A 97 -8.40 -13.24 21.60
C ASP A 97 -8.23 -14.48 22.47
N THR A 98 -7.50 -14.40 23.60
CA THR A 98 -6.97 -15.58 24.31
C THR A 98 -7.34 -15.67 25.81
N ASP A 99 -6.41 -15.55 26.77
CA ASP A 99 -6.66 -15.75 28.22
C ASP A 99 -6.15 -14.52 29.08
N GLY A 100 -7.05 -13.78 29.77
CA GLY A 100 -7.03 -12.28 29.94
C GLY A 100 -8.40 -11.54 29.84
N ASN A 101 -8.66 -10.57 28.92
CA ASN A 101 -9.97 -9.86 28.71
C ASN A 101 -10.41 -9.34 27.28
N GLY A 102 -9.56 -9.34 26.23
CA GLY A 102 -9.69 -8.70 24.89
C GLY A 102 -8.69 -9.26 23.85
N ARG A 103 -7.77 -8.48 23.21
CA ARG A 103 -6.58 -9.02 22.47
C ARG A 103 -5.41 -8.08 22.08
N GLU A 104 -4.14 -8.52 22.14
CA GLU A 104 -2.98 -7.73 21.64
C GLU A 104 -1.97 -8.41 20.69
N LEU A 105 -0.88 -7.65 20.41
CA LEU A 105 0.29 -7.87 19.56
C LEU A 105 1.28 -8.99 19.95
N TRP A 106 2.20 -9.37 19.04
CA TRP A 106 2.94 -10.66 19.11
C TRP A 106 4.45 -10.77 18.71
N VAL A 107 4.86 -11.71 17.81
CA VAL A 107 6.19 -12.14 17.24
C VAL A 107 6.72 -13.58 17.55
N THR A 108 7.07 -14.42 16.54
CA THR A 108 7.49 -15.87 16.73
C THR A 108 8.68 -16.44 15.93
N ASP A 109 9.19 -17.60 16.37
CA ASP A 109 10.00 -18.56 15.59
C ASP A 109 9.21 -19.73 14.94
N GLY A 110 8.47 -20.50 15.76
CA GLY A 110 8.50 -21.99 15.74
C GLY A 110 9.25 -22.47 16.99
N THR A 111 9.23 -23.73 17.48
CA THR A 111 9.88 -24.02 18.81
C THR A 111 10.89 -25.20 19.00
N GLN A 112 12.20 -24.87 19.04
CA GLN A 112 13.35 -25.69 19.49
C GLN A 112 14.64 -24.87 19.84
N GLY A 113 14.60 -23.81 20.67
CA GLY A 113 15.56 -22.67 20.64
C GLY A 113 15.76 -21.75 21.88
N GLY A 114 15.44 -20.44 21.76
CA GLY A 114 15.70 -19.39 22.77
C GLY A 114 14.84 -18.09 22.72
N THR A 115 13.52 -18.18 22.51
CA THR A 115 12.55 -17.11 22.10
C THR A 115 12.28 -15.89 23.03
N THR A 116 11.49 -14.89 22.56
CA THR A 116 11.14 -13.55 23.15
C THR A 116 9.67 -13.32 23.57
N LEU A 117 9.43 -12.39 24.51
CA LEU A 117 8.24 -11.49 24.56
C LEU A 117 8.65 -9.99 24.63
N VAL A 118 7.70 -9.10 24.30
CA VAL A 118 7.69 -7.63 24.22
C VAL A 118 7.27 -6.79 25.48
N LYS A 119 6.53 -7.34 26.46
CA LYS A 119 6.25 -6.87 27.87
C LYS A 119 5.51 -5.54 28.28
N ASP A 120 4.30 -5.70 28.85
CA ASP A 120 3.81 -5.19 30.18
C ASP A 120 2.98 -3.88 30.37
N ILE A 121 2.13 -3.43 29.43
CA ILE A 121 1.18 -2.29 29.57
C ILE A 121 0.03 -2.45 30.61
N TYR A 122 -1.01 -3.29 30.42
CA TYR A 122 -2.35 -3.09 31.03
C TYR A 122 -2.77 -3.82 32.33
N PRO A 123 -1.92 -4.48 33.15
CA PRO A 123 -2.36 -5.16 34.36
C PRO A 123 -3.50 -4.57 35.25
N GLY A 124 -4.76 -5.01 35.07
CA GLY A 124 -5.89 -4.49 35.87
C GLY A 124 -7.26 -5.19 35.74
N TRP A 125 -7.39 -6.19 34.88
CA TRP A 125 -8.64 -6.78 34.35
C TRP A 125 -9.57 -5.75 33.67
N ARG A 126 -9.26 -5.37 32.41
CA ARG A 126 -10.06 -4.34 31.69
C ARG A 126 -10.23 -4.46 30.17
N SER A 127 -9.27 -5.03 29.43
CA SER A 127 -9.11 -4.94 27.95
C SER A 127 -9.06 -3.52 27.34
N SER A 128 -8.30 -3.30 26.26
CA SER A 128 -7.77 -1.96 25.86
C SER A 128 -7.97 -1.59 24.37
N GLY A 129 -6.99 -0.91 23.75
CA GLY A 129 -6.87 -0.56 22.32
C GLY A 129 -5.38 -0.60 21.90
N ILE A 130 -5.07 -0.49 20.59
CA ILE A 130 -3.75 -0.61 19.88
C ILE A 130 -4.02 -0.24 18.36
N ASP A 131 -3.24 0.61 17.64
CA ASP A 131 -3.49 1.05 16.21
C ASP A 131 -2.29 1.72 15.46
N GLN A 132 -2.41 1.81 14.11
CA GLN A 132 -1.67 2.60 13.08
C GLN A 132 -0.22 2.23 12.75
N MET A 133 0.01 1.14 12.00
CA MET A 133 1.36 0.66 11.71
C MET A 133 2.17 1.57 10.78
N THR A 134 3.38 1.96 11.18
CA THR A 134 4.33 2.58 10.23
C THR A 134 5.80 2.44 10.57
N ASP A 135 6.56 1.81 9.66
CA ASP A 135 8.00 2.02 9.55
C ASP A 135 8.31 3.45 9.08
N LEU A 136 9.29 4.09 9.70
CA LEU A 136 10.17 5.00 8.99
C LEU A 136 11.56 5.02 9.61
N ASN A 137 12.57 4.70 8.81
CA ASN A 137 13.95 4.56 9.27
C ASN A 137 14.12 3.45 10.33
N GLY A 138 13.14 2.54 10.42
CA GLY A 138 12.78 1.70 11.57
C GLY A 138 11.90 2.44 12.59
N SER A 139 10.76 1.88 13.01
CA SER A 139 10.01 2.24 14.23
C SER A 139 8.90 1.22 14.56
N LEU A 140 8.93 0.58 15.74
CA LEU A 140 7.77 -0.11 16.32
C LEU A 140 6.74 0.93 16.78
N ILE A 141 5.46 0.57 16.69
CA ILE A 141 4.34 1.50 16.88
C ILE A 141 3.12 0.76 17.48
N PHE A 142 2.26 1.44 18.26
CA PHE A 142 0.86 1.05 18.52
C PHE A 142 0.03 2.17 19.22
N GLU A 143 -1.24 1.91 19.60
CA GLU A 143 -2.12 2.77 20.44
C GLU A 143 -2.26 2.14 21.86
N ALA A 144 -3.00 2.75 22.79
CA ALA A 144 -3.53 2.10 23.99
C ALA A 144 -4.65 2.93 24.63
N ASP A 145 -5.87 2.37 24.78
CA ASP A 145 -6.91 2.89 25.71
C ASP A 145 -6.49 2.73 27.17
N ASP A 146 -5.41 3.43 27.54
CA ASP A 146 -4.74 3.53 28.84
C ASP A 146 -5.67 3.87 30.04
N GLY A 147 -6.92 4.21 29.75
CA GLY A 147 -7.98 4.51 30.71
C GLY A 147 -7.76 5.74 31.60
N THR A 148 -6.63 6.44 31.48
CA THR A 148 -6.13 7.31 32.56
C THR A 148 -5.16 8.41 32.09
N HIS A 149 -4.40 8.22 31.02
CA HIS A 149 -3.78 9.30 30.23
C HIS A 149 -4.79 9.90 29.25
N GLY A 150 -5.76 9.15 28.73
CA GLY A 150 -6.67 9.67 27.71
C GLY A 150 -6.15 9.59 26.27
N ALA A 151 -5.01 8.90 26.06
CA ALA A 151 -4.41 8.41 24.81
C ALA A 151 -2.87 8.60 24.77
N GLU A 152 -2.06 7.87 25.55
CA GLU A 152 -0.57 8.03 25.59
C GLU A 152 0.16 7.73 24.26
N LEU A 153 1.38 7.18 24.23
CA LEU A 153 2.24 7.14 23.05
C LEU A 153 3.23 5.96 23.09
N TRP A 154 3.59 5.35 21.95
CA TRP A 154 4.55 4.22 21.88
C TRP A 154 5.68 4.38 20.86
N ILE A 155 6.85 3.77 21.11
CA ILE A 155 7.82 3.35 20.08
C ILE A 155 8.88 2.41 20.62
N SER A 156 9.34 1.47 19.80
CA SER A 156 10.47 0.59 20.12
C SER A 156 11.19 -0.05 18.92
N ASP A 157 12.05 -1.06 19.17
CA ASP A 157 13.08 -1.48 18.23
C ASP A 157 13.70 -2.94 18.21
N GLY A 158 14.53 -3.45 19.15
CA GLY A 158 15.23 -4.74 18.98
C GLY A 158 16.39 -5.23 19.91
N THR A 159 16.67 -4.66 21.10
CA THR A 159 17.74 -5.09 22.09
C THR A 159 17.37 -4.67 23.53
N PRO A 160 18.14 -4.93 24.61
CA PRO A 160 17.71 -4.61 25.97
C PRO A 160 17.72 -3.10 26.26
N GLY A 161 16.53 -2.53 26.45
CA GLY A 161 16.35 -1.09 26.70
C GLY A 161 15.37 -0.78 27.83
N GLY A 162 14.14 -0.32 27.56
CA GLY A 162 13.58 -0.10 26.22
C GLY A 162 12.07 0.18 26.14
N THR A 163 11.38 0.09 27.26
CA THR A 163 9.99 -0.39 27.24
C THR A 163 9.14 0.58 28.05
N THR A 164 8.66 1.65 27.42
CA THR A 164 8.22 2.88 28.11
C THR A 164 7.35 3.81 27.28
N LEU A 165 6.46 4.55 27.96
CA LEU A 165 5.84 5.80 27.51
C LEU A 165 6.68 7.08 27.73
N LEU A 166 6.16 8.24 27.33
CA LEU A 166 6.94 9.24 26.59
C LEU A 166 7.11 10.65 27.26
N LYS A 167 6.63 11.80 26.71
CA LYS A 167 7.25 13.16 26.84
C LYS A 167 6.74 14.24 27.83
N GLU A 168 5.77 14.05 28.72
CA GLU A 168 5.68 14.76 30.02
C GLU A 168 5.66 16.33 29.99
N ILE A 169 4.48 16.97 29.89
CA ILE A 169 4.34 18.42 29.67
C ILE A 169 3.50 19.13 30.73
N ARG A 170 2.17 19.08 30.62
CA ARG A 170 1.20 19.66 31.55
C ARG A 170 0.58 18.49 32.35
N PRO A 171 -0.01 18.72 33.54
CA PRO A 171 -0.84 17.72 34.24
C PRO A 171 -2.15 17.29 33.53
N ALA A 172 -2.39 17.77 32.30
CA ALA A 172 -3.30 17.19 31.31
C ALA A 172 -4.75 16.91 31.80
N SER A 173 -5.50 15.88 31.36
CA SER A 173 -6.91 15.63 31.74
C SER A 173 -7.42 14.19 31.88
N THR A 174 -6.87 13.19 31.19
CA THR A 174 -7.58 11.94 30.81
C THR A 174 -8.66 12.20 29.73
N ILE A 175 -8.29 12.88 28.62
CA ILE A 175 -9.22 13.39 27.58
C ILE A 175 -8.39 13.65 26.25
N PRO A 176 -8.97 14.08 25.10
CA PRO A 176 -8.47 13.42 23.21
C PRO A 176 -7.26 13.68 22.25
N ALA A 177 -7.26 12.82 21.23
CA ALA A 177 -7.56 13.25 19.84
C ALA A 177 -8.67 12.36 19.20
N ARG A 178 -8.97 12.52 17.89
CA ARG A 178 -9.61 11.50 17.01
C ARG A 178 -9.08 11.64 15.58
N VAL A 179 -8.39 10.63 15.03
CA VAL A 179 -7.25 10.88 14.12
C VAL A 179 -7.07 9.92 12.93
N SER A 180 -6.17 8.93 13.01
CA SER A 180 -5.65 8.05 11.93
C SER A 180 -4.95 8.79 10.75
N GLU A 181 -4.84 8.09 9.61
CA GLU A 181 -4.30 8.44 8.30
C GLU A 181 -2.77 8.26 8.11
N MET A 182 -2.41 7.45 7.10
CA MET A 182 -1.26 6.52 7.22
C MET A 182 -0.27 6.51 6.03
N THR A 183 0.92 5.93 6.26
CA THR A 183 2.14 5.84 5.41
C THR A 183 3.08 7.06 5.45
N VAL A 184 4.37 6.83 5.12
CA VAL A 184 5.48 7.81 5.28
C VAL A 184 6.16 8.06 3.94
N ILE A 185 6.26 9.33 3.50
CA ILE A 185 7.09 9.68 2.34
C ILE A 185 8.59 9.75 2.75
N GLY A 186 9.14 8.64 3.23
CA GLY A 186 10.57 8.45 3.49
C GLY A 186 11.25 9.32 4.56
N GLY A 187 10.56 9.90 5.56
CA GLY A 187 11.29 10.62 6.62
C GLY A 187 10.63 11.14 7.92
N THR A 188 9.41 11.73 7.94
CA THR A 188 8.89 12.56 9.08
C THR A 188 7.35 12.56 9.30
N ALA A 189 6.89 12.53 10.57
CA ALA A 189 5.47 12.59 10.99
C ALA A 189 4.75 13.95 10.86
N PHE A 190 3.42 13.86 11.00
CA PHE A 190 2.37 14.83 11.33
C PHE A 190 1.30 14.00 12.13
N PHE A 191 0.51 14.50 13.09
CA PHE A 191 0.87 15.55 14.04
C PHE A 191 -0.30 16.45 14.51
N GLN A 192 -1.29 15.99 15.29
CA GLN A 192 -2.34 16.86 15.84
C GLN A 192 -3.04 16.30 17.11
N ALA A 193 -3.16 17.12 18.17
CA ALA A 193 -4.08 16.99 19.32
C ALA A 193 -4.18 18.35 20.07
N ASP A 194 -5.35 18.79 20.55
CA ASP A 194 -5.72 20.22 20.66
C ASP A 194 -5.00 21.09 21.72
N ASP A 195 -5.20 22.41 21.63
CA ASP A 195 -4.96 23.40 22.70
C ASP A 195 -6.06 24.48 22.64
N PRO A 196 -7.03 24.51 23.58
CA PRO A 196 -8.07 25.53 23.62
C PRO A 196 -7.58 26.90 24.15
N THR A 197 -6.58 27.51 23.49
CA THR A 197 -6.04 28.85 23.81
C THR A 197 -5.82 29.80 22.61
N SER A 198 -5.66 29.32 21.37
CA SER A 198 -4.64 29.93 20.48
C SER A 198 -5.03 30.41 19.07
N GLY A 199 -5.73 29.64 18.24
CA GLY A 199 -5.29 29.56 16.83
C GLY A 199 -6.34 29.40 15.71
N LYS A 200 -6.48 28.24 15.06
CA LYS A 200 -5.82 26.95 15.35
C LYS A 200 -4.42 26.88 14.70
N GLU A 201 -3.39 26.77 15.53
CA GLU A 201 -1.97 26.88 15.13
C GLU A 201 -1.27 25.51 15.17
N LEU A 202 -0.05 25.36 14.61
CA LEU A 202 0.52 24.05 14.22
C LEU A 202 1.91 23.70 14.86
N TRP A 203 2.10 22.52 15.44
CA TRP A 203 3.38 22.11 16.06
C TRP A 203 4.38 21.52 15.04
N THR A 204 5.55 21.18 15.56
CA THR A 204 6.52 20.25 14.96
C THR A 204 7.53 19.82 16.03
N SER A 205 8.53 18.96 15.73
CA SER A 205 9.33 18.21 16.71
C SER A 205 10.84 18.27 16.44
N ASP A 206 11.67 18.51 17.46
CA ASP A 206 13.13 18.66 17.29
C ASP A 206 13.91 17.42 16.80
N GLY A 207 13.29 16.24 16.75
CA GLY A 207 13.91 14.98 16.33
C GLY A 207 15.11 14.48 17.16
N THR A 208 15.48 15.10 18.30
CA THR A 208 16.66 14.70 19.09
C THR A 208 16.47 14.61 20.61
N THR A 209 15.85 15.59 21.26
CA THR A 209 15.60 15.64 22.73
C THR A 209 14.70 16.83 23.11
N ASN A 210 14.97 18.00 22.52
CA ASN A 210 14.51 19.31 22.98
C ASN A 210 12.99 19.49 22.90
N GLY A 211 12.29 18.74 22.04
CA GLY A 211 10.84 18.78 21.92
C GLY A 211 10.31 19.91 21.05
N THR A 212 9.44 20.72 21.65
CA THR A 212 8.45 21.64 21.03
C THR A 212 8.11 22.68 22.12
N VAL A 213 7.84 23.94 21.76
CA VAL A 213 7.65 25.04 22.74
C VAL A 213 6.64 26.08 22.23
N LEU A 214 5.69 26.49 23.08
CA LEU A 214 4.69 27.53 22.81
C LEU A 214 5.26 28.91 22.40
N VAL A 215 4.50 29.64 21.56
CA VAL A 215 5.09 30.37 20.43
C VAL A 215 5.01 31.92 20.47
N LYS A 216 3.91 32.53 19.99
CA LYS A 216 3.86 33.94 19.54
C LYS A 216 2.80 34.79 20.24
N ASP A 217 2.96 36.11 20.24
CA ASP A 217 2.01 37.08 20.83
C ASP A 217 0.84 37.43 19.88
N ILE A 218 0.07 36.39 19.50
CA ILE A 218 -1.20 36.45 18.74
C ILE A 218 -2.35 37.08 19.56
N ASN A 219 -3.47 37.41 18.91
CA ASN A 219 -4.79 37.60 19.54
C ASN A 219 -5.75 36.58 18.87
N PRO A 220 -6.20 35.53 19.59
CA PRO A 220 -6.51 34.20 19.04
C PRO A 220 -7.83 34.06 18.23
N GLY A 221 -8.02 32.90 17.58
CA GLY A 221 -9.20 32.56 16.77
C GLY A 221 -9.42 31.03 16.71
N SER A 222 -10.13 30.51 15.70
CA SER A 222 -10.13 29.06 15.42
C SER A 222 -10.70 28.64 14.04
N GLY A 223 -10.53 27.35 13.73
CA GLY A 223 -10.98 26.63 12.54
C GLY A 223 -10.14 25.36 12.29
N ASP A 224 -10.75 24.27 11.85
CA ASP A 224 -10.20 22.92 11.92
C ASP A 224 -9.79 22.28 10.58
N SER A 225 -9.00 21.21 10.62
CA SER A 225 -8.64 20.41 9.44
C SER A 225 -8.17 19.00 9.84
N LEU A 226 -8.57 17.99 9.07
CA LEU A 226 -8.17 16.58 9.18
C LEU A 226 -7.15 16.26 8.07
N PRO A 227 -5.83 16.20 8.37
CA PRO A 227 -4.79 15.81 7.41
C PRO A 227 -5.07 14.47 6.73
N ALA A 228 -5.50 14.53 5.47
CA ALA A 228 -5.83 13.34 4.70
C ALA A 228 -5.72 13.58 3.18
N LEU A 229 -4.49 13.72 2.64
CA LEU A 229 -4.10 13.36 1.25
C LEU A 229 -2.56 13.41 1.07
N PHE A 230 -1.83 12.32 1.37
CA PHE A 230 -0.35 12.32 1.45
C PHE A 230 0.31 11.69 0.20
N VAL A 231 0.33 12.42 -0.91
CA VAL A 231 1.01 12.03 -2.16
C VAL A 231 1.18 13.24 -3.11
N GLY A 232 2.04 13.12 -4.13
CA GLY A 232 2.22 14.14 -5.18
C GLY A 232 3.58 14.04 -5.88
N MET A 233 4.09 15.18 -6.39
CA MET A 233 5.34 15.28 -7.16
C MET A 233 6.54 16.02 -6.52
N ASN A 234 7.75 15.57 -6.88
CA ASN A 234 8.96 16.38 -7.10
C ASN A 234 9.56 17.28 -5.97
N GLY A 235 9.21 17.14 -4.69
CA GLY A 235 9.79 17.94 -3.57
C GLY A 235 8.74 18.35 -2.53
N THR A 236 8.99 19.40 -1.72
CA THR A 236 8.16 19.82 -0.54
C THR A 236 6.75 20.33 -0.86
N VAL A 237 5.87 20.51 0.13
CA VAL A 237 5.02 19.41 0.63
C VAL A 237 3.53 19.53 0.27
N TYR A 238 2.90 20.72 0.32
CA TYR A 238 1.42 20.98 0.25
C TYR A 238 0.59 20.54 1.51
N PHE A 239 -0.72 20.88 1.56
CA PHE A 239 -1.74 20.66 2.63
C PHE A 239 -3.06 21.41 2.29
N ARG A 240 -4.04 21.47 3.21
CA ARG A 240 -5.17 22.45 3.27
C ARG A 240 -4.85 23.54 4.34
N ALA A 241 -5.87 24.12 5.00
CA ALA A 241 -5.84 24.90 6.25
C ALA A 241 -7.31 25.19 6.67
N ASN A 242 -7.60 26.33 7.34
CA ASN A 242 -8.97 26.78 7.63
C ASN A 242 -9.25 28.28 7.33
N ASP A 243 -9.71 29.09 8.29
CA ASP A 243 -10.17 30.51 8.21
C ASP A 243 -11.40 30.79 7.32
N GLY A 244 -11.51 30.18 6.14
CA GLY A 244 -12.71 30.25 5.29
C GLY A 244 -12.96 31.58 4.54
N THR A 245 -12.02 32.51 4.50
CA THR A 245 -12.19 33.79 3.76
C THR A 245 -12.19 33.61 2.22
N ASN A 246 -11.67 32.49 1.68
CA ASN A 246 -11.55 32.23 0.24
C ASN A 246 -12.12 30.84 -0.13
N GLY A 247 -13.42 30.63 0.11
CA GLY A 247 -14.10 29.34 -0.02
C GLY A 247 -13.97 28.51 1.26
N ALA A 248 -14.10 27.18 1.14
CA ALA A 248 -13.89 26.24 2.27
C ALA A 248 -12.95 25.06 1.91
N GLU A 249 -12.61 24.89 0.63
CA GLU A 249 -11.67 23.88 0.12
C GLU A 249 -10.05 24.16 0.11
N LEU A 250 -8.54 26.27 -0.62
CA LEU A 250 -7.15 26.78 -0.73
C LEU A 250 -6.84 28.03 0.15
N TRP A 251 -7.09 28.00 1.45
CA TRP A 251 -6.14 28.55 2.43
C TRP A 251 -5.18 27.43 2.89
N GLN A 252 -4.01 27.80 3.43
CA GLN A 252 -2.80 27.01 3.15
C GLN A 252 -1.81 26.86 4.34
N THR A 253 -1.06 25.74 4.47
CA THR A 253 0.23 25.55 5.21
C THR A 253 0.94 24.19 4.95
N ASP A 254 2.15 24.16 4.38
CA ASP A 254 2.91 22.94 3.98
C ASP A 254 3.58 22.15 5.15
N GLY A 255 3.40 22.56 6.40
CA GLY A 255 4.08 22.01 7.59
C GLY A 255 5.52 22.51 7.78
N THR A 256 6.08 23.23 6.80
CA THR A 256 6.40 24.62 7.11
C THR A 256 5.20 25.48 6.77
N GLU A 257 5.00 26.56 7.49
CA GLU A 257 4.00 27.57 7.16
C GLU A 257 4.32 28.39 5.87
N GLY A 258 5.00 27.81 4.89
CA GLY A 258 5.81 28.50 3.87
C GLY A 258 5.11 29.42 2.85
N GLY A 259 3.84 29.19 2.50
CA GLY A 259 3.29 29.61 1.20
C GLY A 259 1.78 29.94 0.89
N THR A 260 1.16 31.11 1.15
CA THR A 260 -0.16 31.50 0.57
C THR A 260 -0.05 32.08 -0.84
N SER A 261 -0.97 31.69 -1.73
CA SER A 261 -1.25 32.32 -3.03
C SER A 261 -2.72 32.03 -3.47
N MET A 262 -3.12 32.23 -4.74
CA MET A 262 -4.49 32.04 -5.26
C MET A 262 -4.57 31.19 -6.56
N VAL A 263 -5.63 30.37 -6.71
CA VAL A 263 -5.99 29.28 -7.69
C VAL A 263 -5.53 27.83 -7.39
N VAL A 264 -6.37 26.80 -7.36
CA VAL A 264 -7.63 26.64 -8.10
C VAL A 264 -8.75 25.95 -7.29
N ASP A 265 -9.80 26.62 -6.77
CA ASP A 265 -10.10 28.07 -6.60
C ASP A 265 -10.31 28.93 -7.87
N ILE A 266 -11.57 29.06 -8.34
CA ILE A 266 -11.91 29.73 -9.62
C ILE A 266 -13.34 30.29 -9.78
N SER A 267 -14.36 29.75 -9.10
CA SER A 267 -15.72 29.64 -9.69
C SER A 267 -16.86 30.35 -8.95
N LEU A 268 -18.05 30.26 -9.56
CA LEU A 268 -19.34 30.75 -9.03
C LEU A 268 -20.45 29.70 -9.28
N GLY A 269 -20.23 28.48 -8.77
CA GLY A 269 -21.15 27.33 -8.82
C GLY A 269 -22.34 27.43 -7.85
N ALA A 270 -23.05 26.31 -7.67
CA ALA A 270 -24.07 26.10 -6.62
C ALA A 270 -24.44 24.60 -6.50
N GLY A 271 -23.69 23.82 -5.73
CA GLY A 271 -23.88 22.38 -5.56
C GLY A 271 -23.02 21.76 -4.46
N SER A 272 -22.41 20.60 -4.69
CA SER A 272 -21.43 19.95 -3.80
C SER A 272 -20.34 19.16 -4.57
N SER A 273 -19.29 18.73 -3.86
CA SER A 273 -17.97 18.36 -4.44
C SER A 273 -17.24 17.19 -3.77
N LEU A 274 -16.23 16.64 -4.46
CA LEU A 274 -15.19 15.75 -3.93
C LEU A 274 -15.71 14.48 -3.22
N SER A 275 -14.81 13.69 -2.63
CA SER A 275 -15.10 12.78 -1.51
C SER A 275 -13.95 11.89 -1.04
N SER A 276 -13.15 11.26 -1.91
CA SER A 276 -12.38 10.05 -1.50
C SER A 276 -11.12 9.74 -2.35
N TYR A 277 -10.24 10.74 -2.59
CA TYR A 277 -9.62 10.94 -3.92
C TYR A 277 -8.08 11.18 -4.03
N GLU A 278 -7.50 10.96 -5.23
CA GLU A 278 -6.05 10.71 -5.47
C GLU A 278 -5.28 11.67 -6.43
N ILE A 279 -3.92 11.61 -6.39
CA ILE A 279 -2.92 12.42 -7.16
C ILE A 279 -1.55 11.67 -7.22
N VAL A 280 -0.63 11.90 -8.21
CA VAL A 280 0.82 11.51 -8.08
C VAL A 280 1.85 12.42 -8.85
N THR A 281 2.74 11.93 -9.76
CA THR A 281 3.96 12.62 -10.29
C THR A 281 4.50 12.16 -11.67
N ASN A 282 5.26 12.99 -12.42
CA ASN A 282 6.41 12.65 -13.31
C ASN A 282 7.13 13.93 -13.82
N GLY A 283 7.14 14.20 -15.16
CA GLY A 283 8.06 15.15 -15.80
C GLY A 283 7.91 15.41 -17.32
N SER A 284 6.88 14.92 -18.05
CA SER A 284 6.72 15.20 -19.51
C SER A 284 5.30 15.57 -20.02
N LEU A 285 4.25 14.81 -19.64
CA LEU A 285 2.81 15.01 -19.99
C LEU A 285 1.95 14.73 -18.73
N LEU A 286 0.67 15.14 -18.61
CA LEU A 286 -0.13 15.05 -17.36
C LEU A 286 -1.67 14.91 -17.49
N PHE A 287 -2.15 13.86 -16.82
CA PHE A 287 -3.50 13.49 -16.42
C PHE A 287 -4.02 14.41 -15.30
N LEU A 288 -5.31 14.43 -14.96
CA LEU A 288 -5.77 15.33 -13.88
C LEU A 288 -7.09 14.93 -13.20
N THR A 289 -7.22 15.36 -11.95
CA THR A 289 -8.44 15.61 -11.17
C THR A 289 -9.39 16.62 -11.84
N ALA A 290 -9.84 16.35 -13.06
CA ALA A 290 -10.55 17.32 -13.89
C ALA A 290 -12.03 17.51 -13.48
N THR A 291 -12.51 18.76 -13.56
CA THR A 291 -13.94 19.10 -13.38
C THR A 291 -14.29 20.52 -13.82
N ASN A 292 -15.58 20.84 -13.86
CA ASN A 292 -16.17 22.06 -13.30
C ASN A 292 -17.72 21.95 -13.36
N ASN A 293 -18.31 20.97 -12.66
CA ASN A 293 -19.77 20.97 -12.42
C ASN A 293 -20.18 20.20 -11.15
N VAL A 294 -20.31 20.91 -10.02
CA VAL A 294 -20.81 20.51 -8.69
C VAL A 294 -22.21 19.83 -8.59
N SER A 295 -22.70 19.12 -9.63
CA SER A 295 -24.10 18.65 -9.68
C SER A 295 -24.40 17.35 -10.45
N THR A 296 -23.49 16.82 -11.26
CA THR A 296 -23.78 15.63 -12.11
C THR A 296 -22.95 14.39 -11.79
N SER A 297 -22.06 14.44 -10.78
CA SER A 297 -21.20 13.31 -10.38
C SER A 297 -20.45 12.65 -11.55
N ASN A 298 -20.18 13.44 -12.60
CA ASN A 298 -19.54 12.99 -13.83
C ASN A 298 -18.43 13.96 -14.24
N TYR A 299 -18.73 15.26 -14.34
CA TYR A 299 -17.75 16.32 -14.64
C TYR A 299 -17.17 16.24 -16.08
N GLU A 300 -16.15 17.04 -16.44
CA GLU A 300 -15.52 16.97 -17.78
C GLU A 300 -13.98 17.22 -17.72
N LEU A 301 -13.24 16.90 -18.78
CA LEU A 301 -11.99 15.97 -18.79
C LEU A 301 -10.93 17.13 -19.27
N TRP A 302 -10.91 18.29 -18.54
CA TRP A 302 -9.94 19.42 -18.71
C TRP A 302 -8.46 18.91 -18.64
N VAL A 303 -7.50 19.76 -19.01
CA VAL A 303 -6.06 19.43 -19.07
C VAL A 303 -5.16 20.37 -18.26
N SER A 304 -4.26 19.83 -17.40
CA SER A 304 -3.32 20.60 -16.54
C SER A 304 -2.06 19.85 -16.03
N ASP A 305 -1.38 20.38 -14.98
CA ASP A 305 0.09 20.48 -14.85
C ASP A 305 0.67 20.10 -13.45
N GLY A 306 -0.11 20.02 -12.36
CA GLY A 306 0.42 20.07 -10.97
C GLY A 306 0.78 21.51 -10.55
N THR A 307 0.91 22.37 -11.56
CA THR A 307 0.40 23.73 -11.57
C THR A 307 -1.07 23.77 -12.04
N ALA A 308 -1.70 24.94 -11.97
CA ALA A 308 -3.11 25.11 -12.30
C ALA A 308 -3.45 25.18 -13.81
N LEU A 309 -2.48 25.06 -14.74
CA LEU A 309 -2.64 25.41 -16.17
C LEU A 309 -2.84 24.25 -17.19
N GLY A 310 -1.88 23.96 -18.10
CA GLY A 310 -2.00 23.01 -19.24
C GLY A 310 -2.93 23.39 -20.41
N THR A 311 -4.18 23.81 -20.15
CA THR A 311 -5.13 24.43 -21.11
C THR A 311 -5.71 23.55 -22.26
N SER A 312 -6.65 22.60 -21.99
CA SER A 312 -7.55 21.97 -23.00
C SER A 312 -8.81 21.29 -22.40
N MET A 313 -9.79 20.85 -23.22
CA MET A 313 -11.15 20.33 -22.86
C MET A 313 -11.79 19.49 -24.01
N ILE A 314 -12.58 18.41 -23.75
CA ILE A 314 -13.08 17.43 -24.76
C ILE A 314 -14.52 16.85 -24.47
N GLU A 315 -14.82 15.53 -24.65
CA GLU A 315 -16.18 14.93 -24.90
C GLU A 315 -16.16 13.37 -24.95
N ILE A 316 -16.43 12.58 -23.87
CA ILE A 316 -16.39 11.07 -23.87
C ILE A 316 -17.11 10.29 -22.70
N GLN A 317 -17.36 8.98 -22.89
CA GLN A 317 -18.66 8.22 -22.83
C GLN A 317 -19.54 8.43 -24.05
N PRO A 318 -19.37 9.56 -24.72
CA PRO A 318 -19.73 10.92 -24.29
C PRO A 318 -20.98 11.11 -23.41
N ALA A 319 -21.25 12.38 -23.08
CA ALA A 319 -22.54 12.99 -22.76
C ALA A 319 -23.14 13.00 -21.33
N GLY A 320 -22.49 12.47 -20.29
CA GLY A 320 -22.86 12.75 -18.89
C GLY A 320 -23.95 11.88 -18.26
N ILE A 321 -23.60 11.12 -17.21
CA ILE A 321 -24.51 10.23 -16.45
C ILE A 321 -24.34 10.35 -14.92
N GLY A 322 -23.16 10.02 -14.38
CA GLY A 322 -22.88 9.99 -12.92
C GLY A 322 -22.30 8.65 -12.49
N SER A 323 -20.98 8.58 -12.26
CA SER A 323 -20.22 7.41 -12.76
C SER A 323 -18.80 7.20 -12.17
N ARG A 324 -18.62 7.48 -10.86
CA ARG A 324 -17.37 7.33 -10.07
C ARG A 324 -16.52 6.08 -10.44
N PRO A 325 -15.32 6.24 -11.03
CA PRO A 325 -14.33 5.19 -11.21
C PRO A 325 -13.44 5.01 -9.98
N GLN A 326 -12.71 3.89 -9.90
CA GLN A 326 -11.79 3.58 -8.80
C GLN A 326 -10.63 2.65 -9.24
N HIS A 327 -9.43 2.83 -8.69
CA HIS A 327 -8.25 1.94 -8.78
C HIS A 327 -7.62 1.72 -10.19
N LYS A 328 -6.28 1.68 -10.27
CA LYS A 328 -5.50 1.59 -11.54
C LYS A 328 -4.01 1.19 -11.35
N THR A 329 -3.32 0.72 -12.41
CA THR A 329 -1.82 0.62 -12.45
C THR A 329 -1.23 0.66 -13.88
N ILE A 330 0.08 0.46 -14.09
CA ILE A 330 0.90 1.10 -15.17
C ILE A 330 1.64 0.12 -16.14
N VAL A 331 1.62 0.32 -17.47
CA VAL A 331 2.45 -0.42 -18.46
C VAL A 331 3.83 0.24 -18.64
N GLY A 332 4.57 0.43 -17.55
CA GLY A 332 5.92 1.03 -17.54
C GLY A 332 6.03 2.52 -17.94
N SER A 333 5.03 3.07 -18.64
CA SER A 333 4.80 4.52 -18.83
C SER A 333 3.37 4.91 -19.25
N ASN A 334 2.58 3.99 -19.83
CA ASN A 334 1.21 4.22 -20.34
C ASN A 334 0.24 3.18 -19.75
N ILE A 335 -1.08 3.42 -19.72
CA ILE A 335 -2.05 2.56 -19.00
C ILE A 335 -3.14 1.93 -19.92
N VAL A 336 -4.35 1.64 -19.39
CA VAL A 336 -5.57 1.35 -20.18
C VAL A 336 -6.81 2.08 -19.63
N PHE A 337 -8.02 1.64 -20.04
CA PHE A 337 -9.31 2.32 -19.87
C PHE A 337 -10.43 1.26 -19.78
N TYR A 338 -11.61 1.63 -19.27
CA TYR A 338 -12.81 0.76 -19.27
C TYR A 338 -13.58 0.88 -20.61
N ALA A 339 -14.93 0.86 -20.66
CA ALA A 339 -15.65 0.65 -21.94
C ALA A 339 -17.10 1.17 -22.07
N ASP A 340 -17.66 1.98 -21.18
CA ASP A 340 -19.12 2.20 -21.14
C ASP A 340 -19.68 3.32 -22.04
N ASP A 341 -19.12 3.49 -23.24
CA ASP A 341 -19.80 4.17 -24.38
C ASP A 341 -20.99 3.34 -24.87
N GLY A 342 -20.86 2.01 -24.85
CA GLY A 342 -21.78 1.09 -24.18
C GLY A 342 -23.32 1.25 -24.26
N THR A 343 -23.91 1.86 -25.29
CA THR A 343 -25.38 2.06 -25.36
C THR A 343 -26.18 0.75 -25.44
N ASN A 344 -25.49 -0.37 -25.73
CA ASN A 344 -26.01 -1.73 -25.73
C ASN A 344 -25.70 -2.49 -24.42
N GLY A 345 -25.04 -1.84 -23.46
CA GLY A 345 -24.09 -2.44 -22.51
C GLY A 345 -22.65 -2.24 -23.00
N ALA A 346 -21.67 -2.16 -22.10
CA ALA A 346 -20.27 -1.74 -22.37
C ALA A 346 -19.59 -2.43 -23.60
N GLU A 347 -18.85 -1.62 -24.39
CA GLU A 347 -18.18 -1.98 -25.66
C GLU A 347 -16.90 -1.10 -25.82
N LEU A 348 -15.70 -1.67 -26.07
CA LEU A 348 -14.45 -0.97 -25.70
C LEU A 348 -13.84 -0.02 -26.75
N TRP A 349 -14.18 1.27 -26.66
CA TRP A 349 -13.24 2.38 -26.97
C TRP A 349 -12.10 2.37 -25.89
N ARG A 350 -10.86 2.82 -26.16
CA ARG A 350 -9.69 2.74 -25.22
C ARG A 350 -8.82 4.01 -25.17
N SER A 351 -8.01 4.16 -24.13
CA SER A 351 -6.90 5.13 -24.03
C SER A 351 -5.69 4.54 -23.24
N ASP A 352 -4.57 5.28 -23.09
CA ASP A 352 -3.35 4.81 -22.40
C ASP A 352 -2.49 5.90 -21.73
N GLY A 353 -1.96 6.91 -22.44
CA GLY A 353 -1.01 7.88 -21.86
C GLY A 353 -1.21 9.36 -22.22
N THR A 354 -2.33 9.68 -22.87
CA THR A 354 -2.89 11.00 -23.23
C THR A 354 -4.30 10.74 -23.76
N ALA A 355 -5.01 11.78 -24.21
CA ALA A 355 -6.14 11.67 -25.14
C ALA A 355 -6.04 10.62 -26.27
N VAL A 356 -4.84 10.32 -26.75
CA VAL A 356 -4.64 9.50 -27.96
C VAL A 356 -3.88 8.21 -27.62
N GLY A 357 -3.89 7.78 -26.36
CA GLY A 357 -3.23 6.53 -25.97
C GLY A 357 -3.92 5.26 -26.52
N THR A 358 -3.96 5.07 -27.84
CA THR A 358 -5.09 4.37 -28.49
C THR A 358 -4.74 3.69 -29.82
N THR A 359 -5.17 2.43 -30.03
CA THR A 359 -5.46 1.85 -31.36
C THR A 359 -6.39 0.62 -31.28
N MET A 360 -7.35 0.53 -32.23
CA MET A 360 -8.10 -0.67 -32.69
C MET A 360 -8.85 -1.57 -31.65
N VAL A 361 -9.61 -2.55 -32.16
CA VAL A 361 -10.17 -3.77 -31.53
C VAL A 361 -10.25 -4.86 -32.64
N LYS A 362 -10.25 -6.15 -32.31
CA LYS A 362 -10.57 -7.25 -33.25
C LYS A 362 -12.03 -7.17 -33.77
N ASP A 363 -12.31 -7.61 -35.00
CA ASP A 363 -13.67 -7.63 -35.57
C ASP A 363 -14.49 -8.89 -35.20
N VAL A 364 -14.79 -9.05 -33.89
CA VAL A 364 -15.40 -10.28 -33.32
C VAL A 364 -16.93 -10.24 -33.15
N ASN A 365 -17.46 -9.56 -32.12
CA ASN A 365 -18.82 -9.80 -31.60
C ASN A 365 -19.73 -8.54 -31.60
N PRO A 366 -19.68 -7.58 -30.64
CA PRO A 366 -18.95 -7.51 -29.37
C PRO A 366 -19.74 -8.07 -28.16
N GLY A 367 -19.10 -8.22 -27.00
CA GLY A 367 -19.71 -8.61 -25.72
C GLY A 367 -20.45 -7.48 -24.99
N ALA A 368 -21.28 -6.74 -25.72
CA ALA A 368 -22.06 -5.60 -25.23
C ALA A 368 -22.85 -5.89 -23.93
N SER A 369 -22.25 -5.59 -22.78
CA SER A 369 -22.80 -5.79 -21.43
C SER A 369 -21.89 -5.13 -20.39
N SER A 370 -22.45 -4.27 -19.54
CA SER A 370 -21.70 -3.67 -18.43
C SER A 370 -21.63 -4.64 -17.25
N ALA A 371 -20.43 -4.92 -16.75
CA ALA A 371 -20.18 -5.84 -15.64
C ALA A 371 -19.04 -5.34 -14.74
N SER A 372 -19.11 -5.71 -13.46
CA SER A 372 -18.20 -5.28 -12.39
C SER A 372 -17.12 -6.33 -12.10
N ILE A 373 -15.97 -5.87 -11.66
CA ILE A 373 -14.81 -6.72 -11.35
C ILE A 373 -13.96 -6.08 -10.24
N THR A 374 -12.84 -6.70 -9.93
CA THR A 374 -11.93 -6.42 -8.81
C THR A 374 -10.54 -6.97 -9.24
N GLY A 375 -9.50 -6.85 -8.42
CA GLY A 375 -8.23 -7.57 -8.61
C GLY A 375 -7.21 -6.90 -9.54
N PHE A 376 -5.97 -6.73 -9.08
CA PHE A 376 -4.86 -6.26 -9.92
C PHE A 376 -3.45 -6.63 -9.40
N VAL A 377 -3.32 -7.87 -8.89
CA VAL A 377 -2.25 -8.46 -8.04
C VAL A 377 -0.96 -8.84 -8.81
N VAL A 378 0.20 -8.98 -8.14
CA VAL A 378 1.55 -9.13 -8.76
C VAL A 378 2.41 -10.25 -8.11
N ALA A 379 3.52 -10.82 -8.63
CA ALA A 379 3.87 -11.43 -9.93
C ALA A 379 5.35 -11.95 -9.94
N GLY A 380 5.80 -12.95 -10.73
CA GLY A 380 7.22 -13.47 -10.81
C GLY A 380 8.31 -12.93 -11.82
N GLY A 381 8.07 -12.61 -13.11
CA GLY A 381 9.02 -11.89 -13.99
C GLY A 381 8.64 -11.34 -15.42
N ARG A 382 7.37 -11.11 -15.84
CA ARG A 382 6.99 -10.48 -17.14
C ARG A 382 5.64 -9.71 -17.25
N ILE A 383 4.43 -10.28 -17.01
CA ILE A 383 3.08 -9.60 -16.88
C ILE A 383 1.90 -10.60 -16.74
N PHE A 384 0.90 -10.37 -15.86
CA PHE A 384 -0.44 -11.01 -15.81
C PHE A 384 -1.51 -10.02 -15.28
N PHE A 385 -2.84 -10.31 -15.33
CA PHE A 385 -3.87 -9.50 -14.63
C PHE A 385 -5.21 -10.23 -14.31
N ALA A 386 -6.16 -9.58 -13.63
CA ALA A 386 -7.48 -10.14 -13.24
C ALA A 386 -8.41 -10.49 -14.43
N ALA A 387 -9.45 -11.32 -14.20
CA ALA A 387 -10.29 -11.85 -15.28
C ALA A 387 -11.68 -12.43 -14.93
N THR A 388 -12.58 -12.46 -15.93
CA THR A 388 -13.69 -13.40 -16.13
C THR A 388 -14.40 -13.18 -17.48
N THR A 389 -15.16 -14.17 -17.98
CA THR A 389 -16.59 -13.95 -18.26
C THR A 389 -17.38 -15.22 -17.92
N ALA A 390 -16.90 -16.40 -18.34
CA ALA A 390 -16.84 -17.64 -17.55
C ALA A 390 -16.19 -18.81 -18.31
N SER A 391 -16.71 -19.18 -19.49
CA SER A 391 -16.91 -20.63 -19.75
C SER A 391 -16.96 -21.20 -21.18
N ASP A 392 -17.45 -20.48 -22.21
CA ASP A 392 -18.07 -21.04 -23.50
C ASP A 392 -16.77 -21.77 -24.09
N GLY A 393 -15.64 -21.08 -24.20
CA GLY A 393 -14.33 -21.62 -23.80
C GLY A 393 -13.92 -20.80 -22.58
N SER A 394 -13.41 -21.41 -21.53
CA SER A 394 -13.38 -20.85 -20.17
C SER A 394 -12.02 -20.26 -19.77
N GLU A 395 -11.01 -21.03 -20.16
CA GLU A 395 -9.61 -20.96 -19.84
C GLU A 395 -8.99 -19.55 -19.88
N LEU A 396 -8.26 -19.18 -18.82
CA LEU A 396 -7.60 -17.89 -18.65
C LEU A 396 -6.28 -17.77 -19.43
N TRP A 397 -5.41 -16.81 -19.10
CA TRP A 397 -4.44 -16.26 -20.06
C TRP A 397 -3.02 -16.84 -19.94
N MET A 398 -2.21 -16.58 -20.98
CA MET A 398 -0.79 -16.92 -21.04
C MET A 398 -0.05 -15.94 -21.96
N THR A 399 1.06 -15.35 -21.50
CA THR A 399 1.41 -13.95 -21.85
C THR A 399 2.82 -13.80 -22.45
N ASP A 400 2.96 -12.95 -23.48
CA ASP A 400 4.21 -12.63 -24.20
C ASP A 400 4.23 -11.18 -24.72
N GLY A 401 3.07 -10.66 -25.18
CA GLY A 401 2.91 -9.30 -25.68
C GLY A 401 1.63 -8.62 -25.19
N THR A 402 1.21 -7.55 -25.87
CA THR A 402 0.03 -6.73 -25.53
C THR A 402 -1.15 -7.01 -26.46
N GLU A 403 -2.40 -6.98 -25.95
CA GLU A 403 -3.57 -7.79 -26.39
C GLU A 403 -3.34 -9.31 -26.37
N SER A 404 -2.19 -9.70 -26.88
CA SER A 404 -1.53 -10.99 -26.83
C SER A 404 -0.97 -11.37 -25.46
N GLY A 405 -1.48 -10.81 -24.36
CA GLY A 405 -1.22 -11.33 -23.02
C GLY A 405 -1.85 -12.72 -22.77
N THR A 406 -2.36 -13.40 -23.81
CA THR A 406 -3.34 -14.51 -23.74
C THR A 406 -3.26 -15.57 -24.87
N VAL A 407 -3.31 -16.89 -24.54
CA VAL A 407 -3.47 -18.05 -25.47
C VAL A 407 -4.14 -19.26 -24.74
N LEU A 408 -4.29 -20.45 -25.35
CA LEU A 408 -5.23 -21.55 -24.97
C LEU A 408 -4.62 -22.71 -24.13
N VAL A 409 -5.18 -22.97 -22.92
CA VAL A 409 -4.58 -23.67 -21.74
C VAL A 409 -5.68 -24.10 -20.71
N LYS A 410 -5.40 -24.48 -19.43
CA LYS A 410 -6.38 -24.89 -18.36
C LYS A 410 -7.07 -23.70 -17.62
N GLN A 411 -7.60 -23.90 -16.40
CA GLN A 411 -9.02 -23.71 -16.02
C GLN A 411 -9.36 -24.36 -14.66
N ILE A 412 -10.35 -23.82 -13.93
CA ILE A 412 -10.90 -24.25 -12.63
C ILE A 412 -11.33 -25.75 -12.51
N GLN A 413 -12.59 -26.10 -12.21
CA GLN A 413 -13.11 -27.49 -12.03
C GLN A 413 -13.00 -28.40 -13.28
N ALA A 414 -12.49 -27.84 -14.38
CA ALA A 414 -13.08 -27.99 -15.70
C ALA A 414 -14.58 -27.59 -15.76
N GLY A 415 -14.96 -26.96 -16.86
CA GLY A 415 -16.33 -26.50 -17.10
C GLY A 415 -16.64 -25.11 -16.52
N VAL A 416 -17.90 -24.89 -16.17
CA VAL A 416 -18.45 -23.56 -15.80
C VAL A 416 -18.16 -23.15 -14.35
N ALA A 417 -17.50 -23.98 -13.56
CA ALA A 417 -17.67 -23.97 -12.12
C ALA A 417 -16.52 -23.30 -11.34
N SER A 418 -16.88 -22.21 -10.66
CA SER A 418 -16.48 -21.86 -9.28
C SER A 418 -17.70 -21.33 -8.53
N GLY A 419 -17.64 -21.22 -7.20
CA GLY A 419 -18.73 -20.77 -6.34
C GLY A 419 -18.19 -20.37 -4.96
N ALA A 420 -18.75 -19.30 -4.38
CA ALA A 420 -18.35 -18.67 -3.11
C ALA A 420 -16.86 -18.82 -2.72
N PRO A 421 -15.90 -18.33 -3.54
CA PRO A 421 -14.52 -18.82 -3.57
C PRO A 421 -13.50 -17.68 -3.37
N GLN A 422 -12.96 -17.53 -2.14
CA GLN A 422 -12.32 -16.29 -1.70
C GLN A 422 -10.80 -16.38 -1.47
N GLN A 423 -10.10 -15.30 -1.86
CA GLN A 423 -8.82 -14.79 -1.33
C GLN A 423 -7.62 -15.75 -1.17
N ILE A 424 -6.74 -15.79 -2.20
CA ILE A 424 -5.28 -16.01 -2.02
C ILE A 424 -4.46 -15.07 -2.93
N THR A 425 -3.12 -15.00 -2.77
CA THR A 425 -2.30 -13.77 -2.97
C THR A 425 -1.04 -13.87 -3.91
N ALA A 426 0.16 -14.26 -3.43
CA ALA A 426 1.34 -14.85 -4.15
C ALA A 426 2.66 -14.85 -3.31
N VAL A 427 3.68 -15.64 -3.70
CA VAL A 427 5.09 -15.56 -3.20
C VAL A 427 6.13 -16.07 -4.22
N SER A 428 7.40 -15.70 -4.03
CA SER A 428 8.62 -16.28 -4.64
C SER A 428 8.81 -16.01 -6.14
N GLY A 429 7.88 -16.47 -6.95
CA GLY A 429 7.83 -16.27 -8.40
C GLY A 429 6.48 -16.66 -9.02
N ASN A 430 5.49 -16.96 -8.18
CA ASN A 430 4.47 -17.96 -8.47
C ASN A 430 3.09 -17.57 -7.90
N VAL A 431 2.03 -18.06 -8.55
CA VAL A 431 0.76 -18.30 -7.87
C VAL A 431 0.94 -19.35 -6.79
N PHE A 432 0.02 -19.36 -5.84
CA PHE A 432 -0.36 -20.55 -5.07
C PHE A 432 -1.90 -20.68 -5.07
N PHE A 433 -2.51 -20.59 -6.26
CA PHE A 433 -3.92 -20.17 -6.50
C PHE A 433 -4.80 -21.33 -6.97
N SER A 434 -6.06 -21.35 -6.51
CA SER A 434 -6.80 -22.60 -6.34
C SER A 434 -7.84 -22.97 -7.39
N ALA A 435 -8.32 -24.22 -7.35
CA ALA A 435 -9.33 -24.73 -8.26
C ALA A 435 -10.52 -25.33 -7.50
N TYR A 436 -11.73 -24.97 -7.91
CA TYR A 436 -12.99 -25.70 -7.66
C TYR A 436 -13.00 -27.15 -8.22
N ASP A 437 -11.83 -27.70 -8.59
CA ASP A 437 -11.60 -29.07 -9.04
C ASP A 437 -11.50 -29.98 -7.81
N ILE A 438 -12.65 -30.21 -7.19
CA ILE A 438 -13.22 -31.39 -6.49
C ILE A 438 -12.34 -32.40 -5.70
N PRO A 439 -11.40 -33.19 -6.28
CA PRO A 439 -11.20 -34.59 -5.86
C PRO A 439 -10.75 -34.86 -4.44
N ASN A 440 -9.46 -34.74 -4.22
CA ASN A 440 -8.83 -35.02 -2.96
C ASN A 440 -8.64 -33.72 -2.18
N GLY A 441 -8.99 -32.54 -2.75
CA GLY A 441 -9.60 -31.41 -2.02
C GLY A 441 -9.18 -29.96 -2.23
N ARG A 442 -9.34 -29.19 -1.14
CA ARG A 442 -8.85 -27.83 -0.85
C ARG A 442 -7.37 -27.88 -0.47
N GLU A 443 -6.54 -26.92 -0.82
CA GLU A 443 -5.11 -26.96 -0.45
C GLU A 443 -4.49 -25.56 -0.29
N LEU A 444 -3.15 -25.51 -0.19
CA LEU A 444 -2.40 -24.43 -0.83
C LEU A 444 -1.87 -24.93 -2.18
N TRP A 445 -1.96 -24.08 -3.19
CA TRP A 445 -1.83 -24.44 -4.61
C TRP A 445 -0.45 -23.89 -5.12
N PHE A 446 0.01 -23.99 -6.39
CA PHE A 446 1.36 -23.44 -6.78
C PHE A 446 1.56 -23.07 -8.27
N SER A 447 2.68 -22.37 -8.54
CA SER A 447 3.47 -22.21 -9.78
C SER A 447 3.14 -21.06 -10.75
N ASP A 448 3.62 -21.11 -11.99
CA ASP A 448 4.69 -20.19 -12.41
C ASP A 448 4.43 -19.44 -13.73
N GLY A 449 3.47 -19.91 -14.54
CA GLY A 449 3.21 -19.45 -15.90
C GLY A 449 3.54 -20.46 -17.00
N THR A 450 3.25 -21.74 -16.78
CA THR A 450 3.52 -22.81 -17.76
C THR A 450 2.32 -23.72 -18.06
N GLU A 451 1.16 -23.52 -17.44
CA GLU A 451 0.06 -24.50 -17.20
C GLU A 451 0.53 -25.70 -16.40
N SER A 452 1.67 -26.27 -16.79
CA SER A 452 2.36 -27.36 -16.13
C SER A 452 2.77 -27.11 -14.69
N GLY A 453 2.69 -25.87 -14.22
CA GLY A 453 2.51 -25.57 -12.81
C GLY A 453 1.17 -26.05 -12.22
N THR A 454 0.58 -27.13 -12.72
CA THR A 454 -0.67 -27.70 -12.21
C THR A 454 -0.36 -28.56 -10.99
N ILE A 455 0.04 -27.92 -9.88
CA ILE A 455 0.58 -28.62 -8.71
C ILE A 455 0.08 -28.10 -7.35
N LEU A 456 -0.69 -28.96 -6.67
CA LEU A 456 -0.27 -29.73 -5.49
C LEU A 456 1.02 -29.19 -4.86
N VAL A 457 0.89 -28.50 -3.72
CA VAL A 457 2.00 -28.30 -2.79
C VAL A 457 2.13 -29.52 -1.85
N GLN A 458 1.07 -29.93 -1.14
CA GLN A 458 0.93 -31.25 -0.47
C GLN A 458 -0.54 -31.64 -0.23
N ASP A 459 -0.85 -32.92 -0.46
CA ASP A 459 -2.09 -33.59 -0.04
C ASP A 459 -2.19 -33.73 1.51
N ILE A 460 -2.51 -32.63 2.21
CA ILE A 460 -2.42 -32.47 3.67
C ILE A 460 -3.37 -33.39 4.49
N ASP A 461 -4.47 -33.91 3.89
CA ASP A 461 -5.02 -35.30 4.02
C ASP A 461 -6.25 -35.47 3.07
N PRO A 462 -6.23 -36.35 2.06
CA PRO A 462 -7.25 -36.48 1.00
C PRO A 462 -8.76 -36.50 1.34
N GLY A 463 -9.49 -35.45 0.91
CA GLY A 463 -10.96 -35.33 0.77
C GLY A 463 -11.38 -33.86 0.54
N ALA A 464 -12.61 -33.35 0.75
CA ALA A 464 -12.86 -31.89 0.57
C ALA A 464 -13.86 -31.25 1.56
N GLU A 465 -13.70 -29.96 1.91
CA GLU A 465 -14.72 -29.14 2.63
C GLU A 465 -14.48 -27.62 2.48
N GLY A 466 -15.36 -26.78 3.06
CA GLY A 466 -15.14 -25.33 3.22
C GLY A 466 -15.97 -24.67 4.33
N SER A 467 -15.37 -24.50 5.51
CA SER A 467 -15.77 -23.53 6.56
C SER A 467 -14.86 -22.28 6.47
N GLY A 468 -15.26 -21.14 7.06
CA GLY A 468 -14.62 -19.83 6.76
C GLY A 468 -14.80 -19.42 5.30
N PRO A 469 -13.70 -18.90 4.66
CA PRO A 469 -12.41 -17.84 5.59
C PRO A 469 -12.91 -16.61 6.37
N SER A 470 -11.98 -16.09 7.17
CA SER A 470 -12.01 -14.86 7.99
C SER A 470 -10.81 -13.94 7.67
N ASN A 471 -10.68 -12.83 8.40
CA ASN A 471 -9.84 -11.63 8.15
C ASN A 471 -8.36 -11.81 7.70
N PHE A 472 -7.83 -10.74 7.08
CA PHE A 472 -6.72 -10.78 6.13
C PHE A 472 -5.84 -9.50 6.16
N LEU A 473 -4.58 -9.62 5.73
CA LEU A 473 -3.58 -8.55 5.61
C LEU A 473 -2.66 -8.73 4.39
N ASN A 474 -2.08 -7.64 3.87
CA ASN A 474 -0.74 -7.67 3.28
C ASN A 474 0.25 -6.85 4.12
N LEU A 475 1.19 -7.53 4.79
CA LEU A 475 2.48 -6.93 5.12
C LEU A 475 3.47 -7.19 3.99
N GLY A 476 3.11 -8.03 3.00
CA GLY A 476 3.70 -8.10 1.65
C GLY A 476 3.66 -9.47 0.97
N GLY A 477 4.24 -9.64 -0.22
CA GLY A 477 4.05 -10.85 -1.04
C GLY A 477 4.87 -12.10 -0.67
N GLU A 478 4.76 -12.59 0.58
CA GLU A 478 5.39 -13.87 0.97
C GLU A 478 4.47 -14.94 1.62
N LEU A 479 3.14 -14.78 1.48
CA LEU A 479 2.09 -15.83 1.52
C LEU A 479 1.75 -16.60 2.83
N ILE A 480 0.48 -17.05 2.91
CA ILE A 480 -0.33 -17.68 3.99
C ILE A 480 -1.46 -18.51 3.28
N PHE A 481 -2.29 -19.33 3.96
CA PHE A 481 -3.48 -20.00 3.36
C PHE A 481 -4.64 -20.28 4.35
N THR A 482 -5.39 -21.40 4.29
CA THR A 482 -6.19 -22.01 5.39
C THR A 482 -6.66 -23.44 5.07
N THR A 483 -6.49 -24.40 6.00
CA THR A 483 -7.57 -25.33 6.42
C THR A 483 -7.28 -26.16 7.70
N THR A 484 -6.37 -27.14 7.73
CA THR A 484 -6.32 -28.18 8.80
C THR A 484 -5.09 -29.09 8.70
N GLU A 485 -4.55 -29.59 9.82
CA GLU A 485 -4.13 -31.02 9.89
C GLU A 485 -4.91 -31.77 10.97
N PRO A 486 -5.42 -32.99 10.69
CA PRO A 486 -6.29 -33.69 11.64
C PRO A 486 -5.66 -34.04 13.00
N THR A 487 -4.33 -33.94 13.14
CA THR A 487 -3.57 -34.35 14.31
C THR A 487 -3.31 -33.24 15.33
N SER A 488 -3.30 -31.98 14.90
CA SER A 488 -3.11 -30.82 15.78
C SER A 488 -4.27 -29.81 15.71
N GLY A 489 -5.07 -29.82 14.62
CA GLY A 489 -6.39 -29.17 14.53
C GLY A 489 -6.66 -28.48 13.18
N ALA A 490 -7.59 -27.52 13.15
CA ALA A 490 -7.75 -26.60 12.00
C ALA A 490 -6.60 -25.56 11.91
N GLU A 491 -5.37 -25.98 12.21
CA GLU A 491 -4.61 -25.32 13.27
C GLU A 491 -3.17 -24.94 12.90
N ILE A 492 -2.98 -23.64 12.71
CA ILE A 492 -1.79 -22.76 12.60
C ILE A 492 -0.51 -23.27 11.83
N TRP A 493 0.01 -22.57 10.78
CA TRP A 493 0.76 -23.22 9.65
C TRP A 493 2.03 -22.57 9.02
N HIS A 494 2.77 -23.33 8.19
CA HIS A 494 4.04 -22.99 7.49
C HIS A 494 4.27 -23.75 6.14
N SER A 495 5.02 -23.16 5.17
CA SER A 495 5.22 -23.64 3.77
C SER A 495 6.38 -22.92 3.00
N ASP A 496 6.61 -23.27 1.71
CA ASP A 496 7.60 -22.75 0.71
C ASP A 496 7.30 -23.06 -0.82
N GLY A 497 6.62 -24.16 -1.24
CA GLY A 497 6.00 -24.37 -2.60
C GLY A 497 5.92 -25.73 -3.37
N THR A 498 6.63 -26.85 -3.09
CA THR A 498 6.61 -28.09 -3.96
C THR A 498 6.92 -29.47 -3.28
N LEU A 499 6.17 -29.88 -2.26
CA LEU A 499 6.26 -31.13 -1.46
C LEU A 499 7.62 -31.47 -0.76
N GLY A 500 8.59 -30.54 -0.62
CA GLY A 500 9.97 -30.84 -0.14
C GLY A 500 10.56 -29.99 1.02
N GLY A 501 10.79 -28.68 0.84
CA GLY A 501 11.04 -27.68 1.90
C GLY A 501 9.90 -27.43 2.93
N THR A 502 9.07 -28.44 3.17
CA THR A 502 8.02 -28.56 4.21
C THR A 502 8.63 -29.33 5.38
N GLU A 503 8.65 -28.72 6.56
CA GLU A 503 8.38 -29.39 7.83
C GLU A 503 7.65 -28.41 8.77
N LEU A 504 6.81 -28.97 9.65
CA LEU A 504 5.91 -28.32 10.61
C LEU A 504 6.73 -27.52 11.64
N LEU A 505 6.32 -26.31 12.07
CA LEU A 505 7.23 -25.48 12.90
C LEU A 505 7.44 -25.93 14.39
N ILE A 506 6.79 -27.00 14.92
CA ILE A 506 7.44 -28.14 15.66
C ILE A 506 6.58 -29.39 16.05
N ASP A 507 5.63 -29.38 17.01
CA ASP A 507 4.92 -30.62 17.54
C ASP A 507 3.71 -30.37 18.53
N VAL A 508 3.37 -29.12 18.91
CA VAL A 508 2.78 -28.71 20.23
C VAL A 508 1.59 -27.67 20.00
N PRO A 509 0.57 -27.30 20.85
CA PRO A 509 0.27 -27.61 22.26
C PRO A 509 0.21 -29.11 22.44
N ASP A 510 1.15 -29.63 23.23
CA ASP A 510 1.63 -30.99 23.03
C ASP A 510 0.50 -31.99 23.25
N ASN A 511 0.03 -32.61 22.16
CA ASN A 511 -1.06 -33.59 22.15
C ASN A 511 -2.48 -33.01 22.41
N TYR A 512 -2.73 -31.74 22.04
CA TYR A 512 -4.05 -31.11 21.93
C TYR A 512 -4.48 -30.93 20.46
N THR A 513 -5.64 -30.30 20.19
CA THR A 513 -6.37 -30.45 18.90
C THR A 513 -7.09 -29.19 18.38
N ASN A 514 -6.91 -28.02 18.99
CA ASN A 514 -7.69 -26.80 18.75
C ASN A 514 -6.89 -25.55 19.16
N GLY A 515 -6.99 -24.44 18.42
CA GLY A 515 -6.27 -23.19 18.67
C GLY A 515 -7.15 -21.95 18.94
N ALA A 516 -6.52 -20.78 19.01
CA ALA A 516 -7.07 -19.51 19.49
C ALA A 516 -7.86 -18.67 18.44
N TRP A 517 -8.01 -19.13 17.19
CA TRP A 517 -8.51 -18.39 16.01
C TRP A 517 -7.83 -17.00 15.83
N PRO A 518 -6.50 -16.96 15.60
CA PRO A 518 -5.75 -15.76 15.26
C PRO A 518 -6.20 -15.04 13.98
N TYR A 519 -6.11 -13.71 13.98
CA TYR A 519 -6.77 -12.86 12.99
C TYR A 519 -6.14 -11.47 12.72
N GLU A 520 -5.14 -11.00 13.47
CA GLU A 520 -4.43 -9.74 13.18
C GLU A 520 -2.89 -9.90 13.37
N PHE A 521 -2.06 -8.95 12.90
CA PHE A 521 -0.81 -9.30 12.22
C PHE A 521 0.13 -8.11 11.84
N THR A 522 1.45 -8.11 12.15
CA THR A 522 2.47 -7.13 11.64
C THR A 522 3.96 -7.47 12.07
N PRO A 523 5.09 -6.93 11.54
CA PRO A 523 6.39 -7.68 11.35
C PRO A 523 7.67 -7.44 12.20
N PHE A 524 8.66 -8.35 12.13
CA PHE A 524 9.99 -8.28 12.81
C PHE A 524 11.22 -8.64 11.91
N ASN A 525 11.57 -9.91 11.66
CA ASN A 525 12.47 -10.41 10.61
C ASN A 525 11.99 -11.70 9.85
N ASP A 526 11.51 -12.77 10.52
CA ASP A 526 11.37 -14.13 9.94
C ASP A 526 9.95 -14.81 9.98
N GLY A 527 9.58 -15.54 11.05
CA GLY A 527 8.47 -16.52 11.20
C GLY A 527 6.98 -16.05 11.33
N VAL A 528 6.13 -16.85 12.02
CA VAL A 528 4.62 -16.91 11.95
C VAL A 528 3.91 -17.38 13.25
N VAL A 529 2.68 -16.92 13.55
CA VAL A 529 2.02 -16.76 14.93
C VAL A 529 0.40 -17.16 15.38
N PHE A 530 0.95 -17.72 16.61
CA PHE A 530 0.64 -18.76 17.70
C PHE A 530 0.63 -18.33 19.19
N TRP A 531 -0.52 -18.17 19.88
CA TRP A 531 -0.63 -17.79 21.33
C TRP A 531 -0.33 -18.98 22.31
N ALA A 532 0.68 -18.96 23.21
CA ALA A 532 1.25 -20.22 23.80
C ALA A 532 1.89 -20.23 25.24
N ASP A 533 1.85 -21.37 26.00
CA ASP A 533 2.34 -21.59 27.40
C ASP A 533 3.47 -22.66 27.53
N ASP A 534 4.16 -22.75 28.68
CA ASP A 534 5.09 -23.86 29.07
C ASP A 534 4.40 -25.23 29.26
N GLY A 535 3.13 -25.36 28.84
CA GLY A 535 2.22 -26.49 29.06
C GLY A 535 1.81 -26.70 30.53
N VAL A 536 2.06 -25.74 31.44
CA VAL A 536 1.83 -25.90 32.89
C VAL A 536 1.82 -24.63 33.75
N HIS A 537 2.27 -23.45 33.29
CA HIS A 537 2.78 -22.42 34.22
C HIS A 537 2.50 -20.94 33.91
N GLY A 538 2.43 -20.52 32.64
CA GLY A 538 2.43 -19.11 32.24
C GLY A 538 2.62 -18.96 30.74
N TYR A 539 2.05 -17.91 30.15
CA TYR A 539 1.28 -18.05 28.92
C TYR A 539 1.27 -16.74 28.14
N GLU A 540 2.02 -16.67 27.04
CA GLU A 540 2.17 -15.54 26.12
C GLU A 540 3.08 -15.93 24.91
N LEU A 541 4.30 -15.39 24.77
CA LEU A 541 4.84 -14.95 23.46
C LEU A 541 6.30 -15.42 23.11
N TRP A 542 6.67 -15.70 21.81
CA TRP A 542 7.75 -16.67 21.41
C TRP A 542 8.66 -16.45 20.10
N PHE A 543 9.57 -15.44 19.92
CA PHE A 543 10.62 -15.34 18.79
C PHE A 543 12.14 -15.30 19.14
N SER A 544 13.06 -15.94 18.36
CA SER A 544 14.54 -15.80 18.46
C SER A 544 15.46 -16.09 17.24
N ASP A 545 15.33 -17.22 16.51
CA ASP A 545 16.31 -17.75 15.53
C ASP A 545 15.68 -18.21 14.17
N GLY A 546 14.42 -17.84 13.91
CA GLY A 546 13.81 -17.66 12.58
C GLY A 546 13.27 -18.89 11.83
N THR A 547 13.03 -20.01 12.52
CA THR A 547 12.73 -21.35 11.95
C THR A 547 12.08 -22.23 13.05
N VAL A 548 11.94 -23.57 12.89
CA VAL A 548 11.58 -24.48 14.00
C VAL A 548 12.34 -24.13 15.31
N PRO A 549 13.67 -23.89 15.33
CA PRO A 549 14.43 -23.48 16.53
C PRO A 549 14.06 -22.25 17.41
N GLY A 550 12.89 -22.21 18.08
CA GLY A 550 12.59 -21.24 19.17
C GLY A 550 12.38 -21.61 20.67
N THR A 551 11.88 -22.77 21.11
CA THR A 551 11.36 -23.00 22.51
C THR A 551 12.03 -22.26 23.67
N LEU A 552 11.37 -21.20 24.17
CA LEU A 552 11.14 -20.93 25.61
C LEU A 552 10.21 -19.73 25.92
N MET A 553 9.25 -19.36 25.05
CA MET A 553 8.38 -18.17 25.16
C MET A 553 9.21 -16.90 25.27
N LEU A 554 9.03 -16.06 26.29
CA LEU A 554 9.64 -16.30 27.62
C LEU A 554 8.98 -15.39 28.64
N ALA A 555 8.61 -14.21 28.15
CA ALA A 555 7.91 -13.25 28.94
C ALA A 555 6.38 -13.44 28.74
N ASP A 556 5.70 -13.09 29.82
CA ASP A 556 4.36 -13.46 30.26
C ASP A 556 3.94 -12.37 31.28
N ILE A 557 2.75 -11.78 31.18
CA ILE A 557 2.24 -10.69 32.04
C ILE A 557 0.72 -10.61 32.18
N ASN A 558 -0.03 -11.62 31.78
CA ASN A 558 -1.13 -12.12 32.59
C ASN A 558 -0.65 -13.33 33.43
N PRO A 559 0.41 -13.20 34.27
CA PRO A 559 1.27 -14.33 34.65
C PRO A 559 0.46 -15.51 35.14
N GLY A 560 0.31 -16.52 34.28
CA GLY A 560 -0.74 -17.53 34.46
C GLY A 560 -1.68 -17.71 33.26
N TYR A 561 -2.93 -17.22 33.35
CA TYR A 561 -4.07 -17.70 32.54
C TYR A 561 -5.15 -16.66 32.13
N LEU A 562 -6.20 -16.38 32.94
CA LEU A 562 -7.63 -16.50 32.51
C LEU A 562 -8.44 -15.30 31.89
N ASP A 563 -9.25 -15.60 30.85
CA ASP A 563 -10.52 -14.96 30.33
C ASP A 563 -10.57 -13.92 29.12
N GLY A 564 -9.67 -13.91 28.10
CA GLY A 564 -9.57 -12.98 26.92
C GLY A 564 -8.12 -12.48 26.66
N ASP A 565 -7.68 -11.43 25.97
CA ASP A 565 -6.33 -10.81 26.25
C ASP A 565 -6.36 -9.23 26.37
N PRO A 566 -5.60 -8.34 25.71
CA PRO A 566 -5.80 -6.86 25.88
C PRO A 566 -6.69 -6.08 24.87
N GLY A 567 -6.19 -5.46 23.80
CA GLY A 567 -6.88 -4.39 23.01
C GLY A 567 -7.15 -4.64 21.51
N THR A 568 -6.43 -3.90 20.63
CA THR A 568 -6.54 -3.99 19.15
C THR A 568 -5.18 -4.23 18.45
N THR A 569 -4.76 -3.46 17.43
CA THR A 569 -3.98 -3.97 16.26
C THR A 569 -2.75 -3.14 15.80
N THR A 570 -1.49 -3.51 16.14
CA THR A 570 -0.20 -2.90 15.67
C THR A 570 1.05 -3.49 16.35
N GLN A 571 2.26 -3.32 15.78
CA GLN A 571 3.48 -4.01 16.25
C GLN A 571 4.83 -3.41 15.70
N ALA A 572 5.91 -4.20 15.60
CA ALA A 572 7.03 -4.10 14.61
C ALA A 572 8.31 -3.18 14.70
N GLN A 573 9.38 -3.69 15.35
CA GLN A 573 10.86 -3.55 15.07
C GLN A 573 11.59 -2.20 14.76
N LEU A 574 12.94 -2.19 14.92
CA LEU A 574 13.97 -1.20 14.44
C LEU A 574 15.44 -1.54 14.90
N GLY A 575 15.67 -2.35 15.94
CA GLY A 575 17.00 -2.82 16.37
C GLY A 575 17.65 -2.37 17.71
N SER A 576 16.97 -1.82 18.73
CA SER A 576 17.56 -1.65 20.09
C SER A 576 16.69 -1.68 21.41
N LYS A 577 15.35 -1.78 21.40
CA LYS A 577 14.38 -1.75 22.56
C LYS A 577 13.05 -2.53 22.27
N LEU A 578 12.09 -2.95 23.14
CA LEU A 578 10.75 -3.48 22.66
C LEU A 578 9.54 -3.31 23.66
N LEU A 579 8.24 -3.39 23.25
CA LEU A 579 6.99 -3.04 24.02
C LEU A 579 5.72 -3.92 23.75
N PHE A 580 4.86 -4.24 24.76
CA PHE A 580 3.54 -5.00 24.71
C PHE A 580 2.69 -4.82 26.02
N THR A 581 1.61 -5.58 26.27
CA THR A 581 0.48 -5.32 27.20
C THR A 581 0.20 -6.27 28.41
N GLY A 582 -0.62 -7.32 28.32
CA GLY A 582 -1.10 -8.22 29.41
C GLY A 582 -1.84 -7.60 30.65
N GLU A 583 -1.95 -8.34 31.78
CA GLU A 583 -3.08 -8.25 32.75
C GLU A 583 -2.85 -8.44 34.33
N ASP A 584 -1.63 -8.63 34.88
CA ASP A 584 -1.18 -8.86 36.32
C ASP A 584 -1.77 -8.04 37.56
N GLU A 585 -2.86 -7.28 37.52
CA GLU A 585 -3.34 -6.39 38.63
C GLU A 585 -2.29 -5.31 39.12
N THR A 586 -1.61 -4.59 38.19
CA THR A 586 -0.65 -3.52 38.55
C THR A 586 -0.66 -2.19 37.77
N ALA A 587 -1.13 -2.11 36.53
CA ALA A 587 -0.56 -1.19 35.54
C ALA A 587 -1.53 -0.76 34.41
N GLY A 588 -1.60 0.53 34.05
CA GLY A 588 -2.41 1.02 32.93
C GLY A 588 -1.65 1.02 31.61
N ALA A 589 -0.37 1.37 31.63
CA ALA A 589 0.57 1.14 30.55
C ALA A 589 2.04 1.08 31.03
N GLU A 590 2.31 0.36 32.13
CA GLU A 590 3.43 0.71 33.04
C GLU A 590 4.76 -0.07 32.82
N LEU A 591 4.71 -1.11 31.98
CA LEU A 591 5.62 -1.43 30.87
C LEU A 591 7.11 -1.69 31.24
N TRP A 592 7.59 -2.90 30.96
CA TRP A 592 8.77 -3.52 31.60
C TRP A 592 9.83 -3.96 30.58
N MET A 593 11.11 -3.64 30.80
CA MET A 593 12.20 -3.81 29.80
C MET A 593 12.23 -5.18 29.09
N THR A 594 12.54 -5.23 27.78
CA THR A 594 12.87 -6.46 26.98
C THR A 594 13.43 -6.08 25.57
N ASP A 595 13.62 -7.05 24.64
CA ASP A 595 14.36 -6.86 23.37
C ASP A 595 13.64 -7.17 22.03
N GLY A 596 12.83 -8.23 21.87
CA GLY A 596 12.69 -8.98 20.58
C GLY A 596 13.57 -10.24 20.54
N THR A 597 14.44 -10.31 21.52
CA THR A 597 14.82 -11.48 22.32
C THR A 597 14.15 -11.31 23.71
N PRO A 598 14.05 -12.34 24.57
CA PRO A 598 13.28 -12.28 25.82
C PRO A 598 13.89 -11.38 26.93
N GLY A 599 14.89 -10.57 26.60
CA GLY A 599 15.92 -10.03 27.48
C GLY A 599 15.47 -9.00 28.54
N GLY A 600 14.54 -9.37 29.42
CA GLY A 600 13.70 -8.38 30.08
C GLY A 600 13.27 -8.59 31.55
N THR A 601 12.04 -8.13 31.81
CA THR A 601 11.26 -8.22 33.05
C THR A 601 11.72 -7.28 34.20
N SER A 602 11.61 -5.96 33.97
CA SER A 602 11.38 -4.98 35.06
C SER A 602 10.79 -3.66 34.57
N MET A 603 9.75 -3.16 35.25
CA MET A 603 8.98 -1.89 35.04
C MET A 603 9.84 -0.63 34.76
N VAL A 604 9.41 0.24 33.83
CA VAL A 604 10.26 1.33 33.30
C VAL A 604 9.58 2.72 33.04
N LYS A 605 8.30 2.84 32.61
CA LYS A 605 7.50 4.12 32.66
C LYS A 605 5.99 3.86 32.51
N GLU A 606 5.19 4.80 33.02
CA GLU A 606 3.83 4.61 33.55
C GLU A 606 2.93 5.88 33.42
N ILE A 607 1.60 5.68 33.35
CA ILE A 607 0.48 6.52 32.85
C ILE A 607 0.07 7.70 33.78
N TYR A 608 -1.16 7.70 34.32
CA TYR A 608 -1.65 8.57 35.41
C TYR A 608 -0.93 8.22 36.73
N PRO A 609 -0.02 7.25 36.63
CA PRO A 609 -0.05 5.97 37.33
C PRO A 609 -1.42 5.29 37.59
N GLY A 610 -1.42 3.96 37.66
CA GLY A 610 -2.60 3.16 38.06
C GLY A 610 -3.38 2.60 36.86
N PHE A 611 -4.72 2.72 36.81
CA PHE A 611 -5.57 2.47 35.63
C PHE A 611 -7.02 2.97 35.84
N THR A 612 -7.79 3.28 34.79
CA THR A 612 -9.27 3.46 34.81
C THR A 612 -9.95 3.07 33.46
N SER A 613 -10.52 4.01 32.67
CA SER A 613 -11.23 3.81 31.38
C SER A 613 -11.46 5.18 30.71
N SER A 614 -11.20 5.37 29.40
CA SER A 614 -11.14 6.74 28.83
C SER A 614 -11.59 7.01 27.38
N GLU A 615 -11.90 6.00 26.54
CA GLU A 615 -12.43 6.19 25.17
C GLU A 615 -11.42 6.92 24.23
N ILE A 616 -10.49 6.16 23.64
CA ILE A 616 -9.18 6.59 23.11
C ILE A 616 -9.01 6.33 21.58
N MET A 617 -7.96 6.90 20.97
CA MET A 617 -7.77 7.19 19.54
C MET A 617 -6.26 7.23 19.11
N GLU A 618 -5.96 7.37 17.81
CA GLU A 618 -4.93 6.68 17.00
C GLU A 618 -3.51 7.35 16.81
N MET A 619 -2.59 6.72 16.04
CA MET A 619 -1.11 6.89 16.06
C MET A 619 -0.41 7.27 14.71
N THR A 620 0.86 7.77 14.74
CA THR A 620 1.82 7.97 13.60
C THR A 620 3.28 8.27 14.09
N ALA A 621 4.33 7.91 13.33
CA ALA A 621 5.76 7.94 13.73
C ALA A 621 6.73 8.94 13.03
N PHE A 622 7.78 9.40 13.74
CA PHE A 622 8.85 10.34 13.31
C PHE A 622 10.30 9.81 13.57
N GLY A 623 10.59 8.54 13.27
CA GLY A 623 11.94 7.99 13.02
C GLY A 623 12.94 7.92 14.18
N ASN A 624 13.35 9.07 14.74
CA ASN A 624 14.00 9.08 16.06
C ASN A 624 12.96 9.12 17.21
N PHE A 625 11.71 9.55 16.95
CA PHE A 625 10.67 9.86 17.94
C PHE A 625 9.25 9.54 17.41
N VAL A 626 8.25 9.27 18.25
CA VAL A 626 6.89 8.85 17.84
C VAL A 626 5.78 9.40 18.76
N TYR A 627 4.51 9.34 18.33
CA TYR A 627 3.32 9.98 18.89
C TYR A 627 2.18 9.00 19.32
N PHE A 628 0.89 9.33 19.15
CA PHE A 628 -0.19 9.10 20.14
C PHE A 628 -0.89 10.45 20.47
N SER A 629 -1.87 10.55 21.39
CA SER A 629 -2.61 11.81 21.68
C SER A 629 -2.70 12.20 23.18
N ALA A 630 -1.53 12.17 23.82
CA ALA A 630 -1.32 12.02 25.26
C ALA A 630 -1.79 13.14 26.19
N ASP A 631 -2.57 12.78 27.21
CA ASP A 631 -3.18 13.75 28.12
C ASP A 631 -3.27 13.31 29.61
N ASN A 632 -2.25 12.59 30.10
CA ASN A 632 -1.86 12.26 31.49
C ASN A 632 -2.63 12.60 32.83
N GLY A 633 -3.64 13.50 32.95
CA GLY A 633 -4.67 13.47 34.03
C GLY A 633 -4.97 14.66 35.01
N THR A 634 -5.67 15.75 34.61
CA THR A 634 -6.28 16.80 35.47
C THR A 634 -7.51 17.57 34.87
N ASN A 635 -7.31 18.50 33.92
CA ASN A 635 -8.27 19.18 33.03
C ASN A 635 -7.56 19.67 31.72
N GLY A 636 -7.98 19.28 30.50
CA GLY A 636 -7.06 19.32 29.33
C GLY A 636 -7.53 18.81 27.93
N ARG A 637 -6.90 17.73 27.42
CA ARG A 637 -6.64 17.25 26.02
C ARG A 637 -5.27 17.84 25.50
N GLU A 638 -4.25 17.03 25.14
CA GLU A 638 -2.78 17.38 25.02
C GLU A 638 -1.97 16.44 24.06
N LEU A 639 -0.66 16.68 23.85
CA LEU A 639 0.23 15.86 22.99
C LEU A 639 1.69 15.70 23.52
N TRP A 640 2.28 14.50 23.40
CA TRP A 640 3.64 14.12 23.86
C TRP A 640 4.63 13.77 22.67
N ARG A 641 5.81 13.11 22.88
CA ARG A 641 6.61 12.29 21.88
C ARG A 641 8.03 11.80 22.30
N SER A 642 8.30 10.49 22.48
CA SER A 642 9.61 9.89 22.92
C SER A 642 10.13 8.79 21.96
N ASN A 643 11.08 7.93 22.38
CA ASN A 643 12.00 7.12 21.56
C ASN A 643 12.28 5.69 22.10
N GLY A 644 11.35 5.10 22.85
CA GLY A 644 11.51 3.82 23.55
C GLY A 644 12.36 3.91 24.83
N THR A 645 12.45 5.08 25.44
CA THR A 645 13.02 5.23 26.79
C THR A 645 12.16 6.14 27.66
N THR A 646 12.15 5.90 28.98
CA THR A 646 11.44 6.70 30.01
C THR A 646 11.74 8.20 29.90
N THR A 647 12.92 8.50 29.35
CA THR A 647 13.58 9.81 29.40
C THR A 647 13.70 10.47 28.03
N GLY A 648 13.13 9.94 26.95
CA GLY A 648 13.00 10.68 25.67
C GLY A 648 11.97 11.82 25.78
N THR A 649 12.14 12.70 26.78
CA THR A 649 11.04 13.17 27.65
C THR A 649 11.19 14.63 28.11
N THR A 650 10.16 15.16 28.79
CA THR A 650 9.93 16.54 29.25
C THR A 650 9.70 17.59 28.15
N LEU A 651 8.52 18.24 28.16
CA LEU A 651 8.08 19.36 27.31
C LEU A 651 7.96 19.08 25.79
N VAL A 652 6.73 19.19 25.27
CA VAL A 652 6.37 19.41 23.86
C VAL A 652 5.10 20.26 23.65
N ALA A 653 3.87 19.70 23.66
CA ALA A 653 2.77 20.19 22.82
C ALA A 653 1.39 20.27 23.53
N ASP A 654 1.00 21.48 23.96
CA ASP A 654 -0.26 21.92 24.60
C ASP A 654 -0.18 23.47 24.83
N ILE A 655 -1.23 24.18 25.34
CA ILE A 655 -1.05 25.38 26.21
C ILE A 655 -2.01 25.46 27.43
N GLN A 656 -3.34 25.33 27.27
CA GLN A 656 -4.31 26.06 28.13
C GLN A 656 -4.20 25.81 29.65
N ALA A 657 -3.91 24.58 30.07
CA ALA A 657 -4.19 24.08 31.42
C ALA A 657 -5.69 24.10 31.81
N GLY A 658 -6.54 23.75 30.85
CA GLY A 658 -7.98 23.54 30.96
C GLY A 658 -8.58 22.96 29.67
N LEU A 659 -9.91 22.89 29.61
CA LEU A 659 -10.69 22.07 28.66
C LEU A 659 -11.24 22.86 27.45
N ALA A 660 -11.59 22.10 26.40
CA ALA A 660 -12.33 22.53 25.21
C ALA A 660 -13.83 22.15 25.27
N GLU A 661 -14.57 22.45 24.20
CA GLU A 661 -15.90 21.87 23.86
C GLU A 661 -15.98 21.65 22.32
N SER A 662 -14.92 21.12 21.68
CA SER A 662 -14.65 21.22 20.22
C SER A 662 -13.67 20.15 19.68
N ASP A 663 -12.39 20.23 20.08
CA ASP A 663 -11.38 19.15 20.00
C ASP A 663 -10.86 18.78 18.55
N PRO A 664 -9.81 17.93 18.36
CA PRO A 664 -8.89 17.96 17.19
C PRO A 664 -8.94 16.75 16.23
N TYR A 665 -8.21 16.79 15.11
CA TYR A 665 -8.23 15.79 14.00
C TYR A 665 -6.83 15.19 13.57
N ALA A 666 -6.74 14.53 12.40
CA ALA A 666 -5.73 13.54 11.92
C ALA A 666 -4.26 13.96 11.65
N LEU A 667 -3.48 13.01 11.09
CA LEU A 667 -2.02 12.84 11.22
C LEU A 667 -1.23 12.66 9.88
N THR A 668 -0.74 11.44 9.60
CA THR A 668 0.17 10.96 8.51
C THR A 668 1.59 11.52 8.43
N ALA A 669 2.42 11.08 7.46
CA ALA A 669 3.86 11.35 7.42
C ALA A 669 4.42 11.60 6.00
N THR A 670 5.36 12.57 5.85
CA THR A 670 6.08 12.85 4.60
C THR A 670 7.59 12.57 4.75
N SER A 671 8.49 13.30 4.07
CA SER A 671 9.92 13.23 4.37
C SER A 671 10.32 14.19 5.49
N SER A 672 9.55 15.26 5.71
CA SER A 672 10.14 16.52 6.17
C SER A 672 9.44 17.35 7.28
N HIS A 673 8.09 17.42 7.46
CA HIS A 673 7.45 18.67 7.98
C HIS A 673 6.65 18.74 9.34
N LEU A 674 5.51 18.05 9.58
CA LEU A 674 4.64 18.08 10.83
C LEU A 674 3.62 19.26 10.98
N PHE A 675 2.52 19.07 11.77
CA PHE A 675 1.39 20.01 12.06
C PHE A 675 1.02 20.12 13.58
N PHE A 676 -0.09 20.83 13.90
CA PHE A 676 -1.08 20.60 15.00
C PHE A 676 -2.31 21.53 14.84
N ILE A 677 -3.20 21.70 15.84
CA ILE A 677 -4.40 22.56 15.80
C ILE A 677 -4.83 22.97 17.23
N ALA A 678 -5.41 24.18 17.45
CA ALA A 678 -5.58 24.81 18.79
C ALA A 678 -6.75 25.84 18.95
N ASP A 679 -7.90 25.50 19.52
CA ASP A 679 -9.14 26.33 19.57
C ASP A 679 -9.08 27.65 20.39
N ASP A 680 -10.02 28.59 20.16
CA ASP A 680 -10.39 29.75 21.02
C ASP A 680 -11.60 30.51 20.44
N GLY A 681 -11.52 30.90 19.16
CA GLY A 681 -12.62 31.52 18.40
C GLY A 681 -12.99 32.98 18.74
N VAL A 682 -12.16 33.75 19.45
CA VAL A 682 -12.55 35.07 20.03
C VAL A 682 -12.21 36.28 19.15
N ASN A 683 -11.15 36.26 18.34
CA ASN A 683 -10.68 37.42 17.56
C ASN A 683 -10.37 37.14 16.07
N GLY A 684 -9.61 36.09 15.72
CA GLY A 684 -9.24 35.74 14.34
C GLY A 684 -7.97 34.88 14.25
N ALA A 685 -7.87 34.02 13.22
CA ALA A 685 -6.91 32.90 13.17
C ALA A 685 -5.53 33.22 12.55
N GLU A 686 -4.53 32.38 12.85
CA GLU A 686 -3.23 32.24 12.18
C GLU A 686 -2.70 30.78 12.35
N LEU A 687 -1.56 30.42 11.74
CA LEU A 687 -0.95 29.08 11.78
C LEU A 687 0.49 29.10 12.41
N TRP A 688 1.15 27.94 12.49
CA TRP A 688 2.59 27.74 12.81
C TRP A 688 3.22 26.59 11.93
N ALA A 689 4.06 25.71 12.50
CA ALA A 689 4.82 24.57 11.94
C ALA A 689 6.09 24.86 11.10
N THR A 690 7.14 24.04 11.34
CA THR A 690 8.40 23.96 10.56
C THR A 690 9.38 22.84 11.04
N THR A 691 9.08 21.54 10.86
CA THR A 691 10.03 20.36 10.96
C THR A 691 10.73 19.98 12.29
N GLY A 692 10.94 20.94 13.20
CA GLY A 692 12.09 20.95 14.13
C GLY A 692 11.84 21.51 15.53
N GLY A 693 10.60 21.54 16.01
CA GLY A 693 10.24 21.83 17.41
C GLY A 693 9.39 23.09 17.66
N ALA A 694 8.09 23.01 17.34
CA ALA A 694 7.04 24.05 17.27
C ALA A 694 6.86 24.92 15.99
N PRO A 695 7.63 26.00 15.70
CA PRO A 695 7.14 27.38 15.95
C PRO A 695 7.34 28.45 14.83
N SER A 696 6.39 29.40 14.73
CA SER A 696 6.40 30.57 13.82
C SER A 696 6.31 31.95 14.53
N MET A 697 5.95 33.05 13.85
CA MET A 697 5.60 34.34 14.47
C MET A 697 4.60 35.16 13.60
N VAL A 698 3.91 36.15 14.21
CA VAL A 698 2.58 36.64 13.77
C VAL A 698 2.48 37.31 12.38
N ILE A 699 1.33 37.10 11.73
CA ILE A 699 0.93 37.69 10.43
C ILE A 699 -0.42 38.45 10.46
N ASN A 700 -1.38 38.00 11.27
CA ASN A 700 -2.79 38.40 11.40
C ASN A 700 -3.69 38.16 10.16
N LEU A 701 -4.89 37.57 10.38
CA LEU A 701 -5.95 37.34 9.37
C LEU A 701 -7.31 37.93 9.84
N ASP A 702 -8.46 37.54 9.24
CA ASP A 702 -9.77 38.23 9.40
C ASP A 702 -11.01 37.28 9.48
N GLY A 703 -10.84 35.95 9.48
CA GLY A 703 -11.91 34.92 9.47
C GLY A 703 -11.77 33.75 10.47
N THR A 704 -12.68 32.77 10.38
CA THR A 704 -12.82 31.60 11.30
C THR A 704 -13.67 30.42 10.75
N ALA A 705 -13.20 29.19 11.00
CA ALA A 705 -13.92 27.92 11.24
C ALA A 705 -14.96 27.30 10.26
N ALA A 706 -14.53 26.24 9.54
CA ALA A 706 -15.28 24.97 9.26
C ALA A 706 -14.40 23.89 8.58
N ASP A 707 -14.33 22.63 9.07
CA ASP A 707 -13.55 21.51 8.47
C ASP A 707 -14.26 20.78 7.29
N SER A 708 -14.80 19.57 7.49
CA SER A 708 -15.52 18.73 6.51
C SER A 708 -14.76 18.23 5.25
N ASP A 709 -15.15 17.03 4.80
CA ASP A 709 -14.80 16.36 3.51
C ASP A 709 -13.29 16.20 3.20
N LEU A 710 -12.65 15.18 3.79
CA LEU A 710 -11.18 15.04 3.98
C LEU A 710 -10.78 13.56 3.75
N ALA A 711 -9.84 13.20 2.84
CA ALA A 711 -9.65 11.78 2.47
C ALA A 711 -8.45 11.33 1.58
N ASN A 712 -8.05 10.06 1.80
CA ASN A 712 -7.31 9.09 0.95
C ASN A 712 -5.80 9.32 0.70
N LEU A 713 -4.98 8.31 1.03
CA LEU A 713 -3.52 8.44 1.20
C LEU A 713 -2.74 7.21 0.69
N THR A 714 -1.56 7.43 0.10
CA THR A 714 -0.48 6.42 -0.13
C THR A 714 0.81 7.16 -0.56
N ALA A 715 1.87 7.04 0.23
CA ALA A 715 3.09 7.84 0.13
C ALA A 715 3.90 7.77 -1.20
N VAL A 716 4.26 8.93 -1.78
CA VAL A 716 5.46 9.08 -2.66
C VAL A 716 6.03 10.50 -2.70
N ALA A 717 7.26 10.65 -3.23
CA ALA A 717 8.01 11.90 -3.48
C ALA A 717 8.53 12.65 -2.23
N ASP A 718 7.82 13.70 -1.78
CA ASP A 718 8.07 14.47 -0.53
C ASP A 718 6.79 15.29 -0.19
N LYS A 719 5.61 14.64 -0.18
CA LYS A 719 4.34 15.24 -0.67
C LYS A 719 3.03 14.96 0.11
N LEU A 720 2.06 15.87 -0.10
CA LEU A 720 0.79 16.06 0.61
C LEU A 720 -0.17 16.97 -0.22
N TYR A 721 -1.45 17.15 0.18
CA TYR A 721 -2.55 17.97 -0.40
C TYR A 721 -3.69 18.08 0.68
N PHE A 722 -4.94 18.50 0.39
CA PHE A 722 -6.13 17.61 0.52
C PHE A 722 -7.49 18.22 0.09
N ALA A 723 -8.59 17.46 0.27
CA ALA A 723 -9.98 17.73 -0.14
C ALA A 723 -10.78 18.69 0.76
N GLY A 724 -11.94 19.16 0.27
CA GLY A 724 -12.97 19.92 1.01
C GLY A 724 -14.18 20.28 0.11
N ASP A 725 -15.27 20.83 0.65
CA ASP A 725 -16.39 21.34 -0.16
C ASP A 725 -16.91 22.72 0.30
N ASP A 726 -17.28 23.52 -0.69
CA ASP A 726 -17.84 24.89 -0.62
C ASP A 726 -19.09 25.02 -1.53
N GLY A 727 -19.25 24.13 -2.51
CA GLY A 727 -20.34 24.13 -3.48
C GLY A 727 -20.29 25.24 -4.55
N VAL A 728 -19.31 26.15 -4.52
CA VAL A 728 -19.25 27.34 -5.38
C VAL A 728 -17.89 27.56 -6.06
N ASN A 729 -16.75 27.33 -5.39
CA ASN A 729 -15.44 27.87 -5.79
C ASN A 729 -14.55 26.97 -6.67
N GLY A 730 -14.05 25.83 -6.19
CA GLY A 730 -13.14 24.99 -6.99
C GLY A 730 -13.23 23.51 -6.65
N SER A 731 -12.88 23.15 -5.42
CA SER A 731 -13.00 21.76 -4.94
C SER A 731 -12.28 20.75 -5.84
N GLU A 732 -11.03 21.07 -6.20
CA GLU A 732 -10.11 20.18 -6.91
C GLU A 732 -8.79 19.96 -6.14
N LEU A 733 -8.91 19.74 -4.81
CA LEU A 733 -7.87 19.47 -3.79
C LEU A 733 -6.91 20.65 -3.49
N TRP A 734 -7.19 21.48 -2.47
CA TRP A 734 -6.29 22.58 -2.05
C TRP A 734 -4.82 22.05 -1.92
N ILE A 735 -3.87 22.72 -2.61
CA ILE A 735 -2.41 22.65 -2.39
C ILE A 735 -2.07 23.47 -1.13
N SER A 736 -0.87 23.26 -0.61
CA SER A 736 -0.11 24.20 0.24
C SER A 736 -0.06 25.65 -0.26
N ASP A 737 0.73 26.50 0.37
CA ASP A 737 1.93 26.18 1.14
C ASP A 737 2.03 26.96 2.49
N GLY A 738 1.16 27.94 2.84
CA GLY A 738 1.27 28.77 4.09
C GLY A 738 1.20 30.31 3.99
N THR A 739 2.34 31.03 3.94
CA THR A 739 2.52 32.51 3.92
C THR A 739 3.03 33.21 2.60
N GLN A 740 3.53 32.49 1.57
CA GLN A 740 4.07 33.02 0.28
C GLN A 740 3.85 32.30 -1.13
N ALA A 741 3.23 31.12 -1.33
CA ALA A 741 3.72 30.09 -2.31
C ALA A 741 2.82 28.91 -2.79
N GLY A 742 1.51 28.92 -2.59
CA GLY A 742 0.67 27.93 -3.24
C GLY A 742 0.54 28.15 -4.75
N THR A 743 -0.41 27.42 -5.33
CA THR A 743 -1.20 27.84 -6.50
C THR A 743 -0.52 27.86 -7.86
N ALA A 744 0.62 27.18 -7.94
CA ALA A 744 0.59 25.97 -8.76
C ALA A 744 -0.42 24.98 -8.11
N MET A 745 -1.40 24.44 -8.84
CA MET A 745 -2.37 23.48 -8.28
C MET A 745 -2.98 22.53 -9.35
N MET A 746 -4.27 22.66 -9.70
CA MET A 746 -5.04 21.75 -10.58
C MET A 746 -5.58 22.40 -11.89
N ILE A 747 -6.84 22.82 -12.04
CA ILE A 747 -7.52 22.72 -13.37
C ILE A 747 -7.89 24.02 -14.15
N ASP A 748 -7.57 24.06 -15.46
CA ASP A 748 -7.87 25.13 -16.48
C ASP A 748 -9.25 24.81 -17.37
N LEU A 749 -9.79 23.72 -16.70
CA LEU A 749 -12.51 23.36 -17.93
C LEU A 749 -13.31 24.55 -18.62
N LEU A 750 -14.16 25.24 -17.81
CA LEU A 750 -15.03 26.35 -18.20
C LEU A 750 -15.43 27.32 -17.06
N THR A 751 -14.96 27.11 -15.81
CA THR A 751 -15.48 27.65 -14.53
C THR A 751 -16.72 26.91 -14.00
N GLY A 752 -16.68 26.33 -12.79
CA GLY A 752 -17.83 25.60 -12.20
C GLY A 752 -17.62 24.55 -11.08
N ALA A 753 -16.38 24.25 -10.66
CA ALA A 753 -16.00 23.45 -9.47
C ALA A 753 -16.42 21.95 -9.37
N GLY A 754 -15.84 21.20 -8.41
CA GLY A 754 -16.29 19.90 -7.87
C GLY A 754 -15.78 18.64 -8.57
N SER A 755 -14.67 18.01 -8.14
CA SER A 755 -13.98 16.93 -8.89
C SER A 755 -14.08 15.51 -8.30
N ALA A 756 -13.62 14.47 -9.04
CA ALA A 756 -13.64 13.07 -8.56
C ALA A 756 -12.68 12.02 -9.22
N PRO A 757 -11.48 11.77 -8.66
CA PRO A 757 -10.62 10.60 -8.97
C PRO A 757 -10.27 9.67 -7.78
N GLU A 758 -10.47 8.36 -7.82
CA GLU A 758 -10.41 7.50 -6.60
C GLU A 758 -9.26 6.47 -6.45
N PHE A 759 -8.68 6.50 -5.24
CA PHE A 759 -7.68 5.61 -4.63
C PHE A 759 -6.26 5.65 -5.22
N ILE A 760 -5.33 6.25 -4.47
CA ILE A 760 -3.92 6.52 -4.85
C ILE A 760 -3.14 5.26 -5.23
N THR A 761 -2.23 5.36 -6.21
CA THR A 761 -1.14 4.38 -6.38
C THR A 761 0.06 4.98 -7.12
N PRO A 762 1.24 5.16 -6.48
CA PRO A 762 2.46 5.55 -7.18
C PRO A 762 3.12 4.35 -7.85
N VAL A 763 3.70 4.55 -9.05
CA VAL A 763 4.32 3.45 -9.81
C VAL A 763 5.53 3.95 -10.60
N GLY A 764 6.74 3.55 -10.19
CA GLY A 764 7.96 4.17 -10.72
C GLY A 764 7.92 5.69 -10.54
N ASP A 765 8.34 6.42 -11.56
CA ASP A 765 8.29 7.89 -11.58
C ASP A 765 6.90 8.48 -11.92
N LEU A 766 5.79 7.72 -11.96
CA LEU A 766 4.58 8.00 -12.79
C LEU A 766 3.25 8.29 -12.04
N VAL A 767 2.24 8.80 -12.77
CA VAL A 767 1.00 9.40 -12.23
C VAL A 767 -0.30 8.61 -12.39
N PHE A 768 -1.20 8.79 -11.41
CA PHE A 768 -2.56 8.26 -11.42
C PHE A 768 -3.65 9.21 -10.90
N PHE A 769 -4.85 9.04 -11.46
CA PHE A 769 -6.14 9.65 -11.12
C PHE A 769 -7.29 8.76 -11.69
N ALA A 770 -8.06 8.02 -10.89
CA ALA A 770 -9.20 7.22 -11.38
C ALA A 770 -10.43 8.11 -11.70
N ALA A 771 -10.24 9.03 -12.65
CA ALA A 771 -10.94 10.31 -12.69
C ALA A 771 -12.21 10.31 -13.55
N THR A 772 -13.35 10.58 -12.90
CA THR A 772 -14.68 10.68 -13.51
C THR A 772 -14.78 11.84 -14.51
N GLY A 773 -15.40 11.62 -15.68
CA GLY A 773 -15.59 12.61 -16.74
C GLY A 773 -16.98 12.63 -17.40
N ASP A 774 -17.07 12.96 -18.70
CA ASP A 774 -18.28 13.34 -19.46
C ASP A 774 -19.32 12.22 -19.64
N GLY A 775 -19.75 11.63 -18.52
CA GLY A 775 -20.38 10.33 -18.45
C GLY A 775 -19.34 9.25 -18.15
N VAL A 776 -18.18 9.28 -18.80
CA VAL A 776 -17.13 8.24 -18.82
C VAL A 776 -17.61 6.80 -19.00
N GLY A 777 -18.30 6.23 -18.02
CA GLY A 777 -18.57 4.81 -17.86
C GLY A 777 -18.09 4.38 -16.50
N ASN A 778 -16.94 3.72 -16.42
CA ASN A 778 -16.16 3.64 -15.18
C ASN A 778 -14.67 3.91 -15.48
N GLU A 779 -14.42 5.10 -16.03
CA GLU A 779 -13.24 5.42 -16.82
C GLU A 779 -12.88 6.93 -16.75
N LEU A 780 -11.79 7.37 -17.40
CA LEU A 780 -10.60 7.73 -16.59
C LEU A 780 -9.72 8.88 -17.19
N TRP A 781 -9.64 10.10 -16.59
CA TRP A 781 -8.74 11.23 -17.03
C TRP A 781 -7.20 11.02 -16.78
N VAL A 782 -6.60 9.84 -17.11
CA VAL A 782 -5.17 9.38 -16.70
C VAL A 782 -2.67 9.44 -18.42
N THR A 783 -1.34 9.18 -18.07
CA THR A 783 -0.08 9.61 -18.76
C THR A 783 1.24 9.15 -18.07
N ASP A 784 2.36 9.89 -18.29
CA ASP A 784 3.50 10.00 -17.36
C ASP A 784 3.27 10.89 -16.10
N GLY A 785 3.26 12.25 -16.14
CA GLY A 785 2.94 13.12 -14.98
C GLY A 785 3.43 14.60 -14.77
N THR A 786 3.75 15.46 -15.76
CA THR A 786 3.70 16.97 -15.62
C THR A 786 3.16 17.72 -16.87
N ALA A 787 2.83 19.01 -16.79
CA ALA A 787 2.38 19.85 -17.91
C ALA A 787 0.91 19.69 -18.38
N ALA A 788 0.55 18.55 -18.99
CA ALA A 788 -0.72 18.36 -19.72
C ALA A 788 -0.81 17.03 -20.47
N GLY A 789 -2.01 16.46 -20.71
CA GLY A 789 -2.17 15.22 -21.50
C GLY A 789 -3.61 14.71 -21.73
N THR A 790 -4.60 15.17 -20.97
CA THR A 790 -6.00 14.73 -20.94
C THR A 790 -6.85 15.01 -22.19
N HIS A 791 -8.13 14.60 -22.20
CA HIS A 791 -8.46 13.28 -22.76
C HIS A 791 -9.53 13.24 -23.88
N LEU A 792 -9.17 12.63 -25.01
CA LEU A 792 -10.03 11.79 -25.86
C LEU A 792 -9.68 10.30 -25.56
N VAL A 793 -10.29 9.34 -26.24
CA VAL A 793 -10.10 7.88 -26.01
C VAL A 793 -9.95 7.20 -27.40
N LYS A 794 -11.00 6.52 -27.87
CA LYS A 794 -11.18 5.90 -29.20
C LYS A 794 -12.63 6.22 -29.59
N ASP A 795 -13.10 5.69 -30.72
CA ASP A 795 -14.53 5.76 -31.20
C ASP A 795 -16.59 3.55 -31.11
N ILE A 796 -17.90 3.58 -30.63
CA ILE A 796 -19.03 2.65 -30.89
C ILE A 796 -20.37 3.39 -31.15
N ASN A 797 -20.96 4.06 -30.14
CA ASN A 797 -22.42 4.33 -30.11
C ASN A 797 -22.88 5.78 -30.38
N PRO A 798 -22.84 6.76 -29.44
CA PRO A 798 -22.26 6.75 -28.08
C PRO A 798 -23.26 6.52 -26.93
N ASN A 799 -22.79 6.75 -25.69
CA ASN A 799 -23.47 6.86 -24.39
C ASN A 799 -24.09 5.58 -23.75
N GLY A 800 -23.43 5.03 -22.72
CA GLY A 800 -23.79 3.78 -22.03
C GLY A 800 -24.15 3.92 -20.54
N ASN A 801 -23.36 3.29 -19.65
CA ASN A 801 -23.72 2.94 -18.27
C ASN A 801 -22.55 3.20 -17.26
N SER A 802 -22.24 2.26 -16.34
CA SER A 802 -21.08 2.24 -15.43
C SER A 802 -20.81 0.82 -14.89
N ALA A 803 -19.66 0.55 -14.25
CA ALA A 803 -19.12 -0.82 -14.09
C ALA A 803 -18.31 -1.16 -12.81
N PHE A 804 -17.19 -0.49 -12.49
CA PHE A 804 -16.23 -0.71 -11.37
C PHE A 804 -15.16 -1.85 -11.52
N PRO A 805 -13.85 -1.51 -11.42
CA PRO A 805 -12.71 -2.39 -11.08
C PRO A 805 -12.11 -2.10 -9.67
N THR A 806 -10.98 -2.73 -9.29
CA THR A 806 -10.34 -2.58 -7.94
C THR A 806 -8.84 -2.99 -7.92
N GLU A 807 -8.17 -2.99 -6.76
CA GLU A 807 -6.92 -3.73 -6.40
C GLU A 807 -5.60 -3.41 -7.14
N LEU A 808 -5.55 -2.35 -7.96
CA LEU A 808 -4.43 -1.40 -8.21
C LEU A 808 -2.92 -1.78 -8.22
N THR A 809 -2.47 -3.03 -8.07
CA THR A 809 -1.15 -3.32 -7.47
C THR A 809 0.05 -2.99 -8.38
N ALA A 810 1.12 -2.51 -7.72
CA ALA A 810 2.32 -1.92 -8.31
C ALA A 810 3.60 -2.74 -8.05
N VAL A 811 4.75 -2.08 -8.26
CA VAL A 811 6.14 -2.59 -8.16
C VAL A 811 6.57 -3.41 -9.38
N GLY A 812 7.80 -3.12 -9.84
CA GLY A 812 8.27 -3.44 -11.19
C GLY A 812 7.87 -2.37 -12.23
N ASP A 813 8.35 -2.55 -13.47
CA ASP A 813 8.10 -1.68 -14.63
C ASP A 813 6.79 -2.05 -15.38
N LEU A 814 5.83 -2.73 -14.74
CA LEU A 814 4.82 -3.60 -15.38
C LEU A 814 3.37 -3.39 -14.87
N LEU A 815 2.38 -3.82 -15.68
CA LEU A 815 0.93 -3.65 -15.48
C LEU A 815 0.25 -4.90 -14.92
N PHE A 816 -0.61 -4.76 -13.91
CA PHE A 816 -1.25 -5.90 -13.26
C PHE A 816 -2.77 -5.84 -13.02
N PHE A 817 -3.38 -4.66 -13.36
CA PHE A 817 -5.87 -3.19 -13.38
C PHE A 817 -7.06 -3.31 -14.48
N ALA A 818 -8.19 -3.92 -14.10
CA ALA A 818 -9.15 -4.56 -15.01
C ALA A 818 -10.02 -3.63 -15.90
N ALA A 819 -10.44 -4.17 -17.07
CA ALA A 819 -11.34 -3.57 -18.06
C ALA A 819 -12.47 -4.54 -18.51
N THR A 820 -13.27 -4.18 -19.55
CA THR A 820 -14.39 -5.02 -20.02
C THR A 820 -14.70 -4.97 -21.52
N GLU A 821 -15.16 -6.11 -22.06
CA GLU A 821 -16.17 -6.21 -23.12
C GLU A 821 -17.20 -7.31 -22.72
N GLY A 822 -17.77 -7.18 -21.52
CA GLY A 822 -18.89 -7.92 -20.92
C GLY A 822 -19.03 -9.42 -21.22
N ALA A 823 -19.71 -9.71 -22.33
CA ALA A 823 -20.05 -11.07 -22.79
C ALA A 823 -19.04 -11.64 -23.81
N ASN A 824 -17.84 -11.05 -23.89
CA ASN A 824 -16.72 -11.54 -24.70
C ASN A 824 -15.34 -11.32 -24.04
N GLY A 825 -15.25 -10.52 -22.98
CA GLY A 825 -14.09 -10.38 -22.10
C GLY A 825 -14.42 -9.52 -20.87
N ASN A 826 -13.80 -9.75 -19.72
CA ASN A 826 -13.85 -8.84 -18.56
C ASN A 826 -12.57 -9.00 -17.72
N GLU A 827 -11.46 -8.51 -18.24
CA GLU A 827 -10.12 -8.83 -17.74
C GLU A 827 -9.10 -7.69 -17.94
N LEU A 828 -7.83 -8.02 -17.67
CA LEU A 828 -6.46 -7.40 -17.99
C LEU A 828 -6.80 -5.82 -18.20
N TRP A 829 -7.09 -5.05 -19.28
CA TRP A 829 -6.68 -4.94 -20.69
C TRP A 829 -5.33 -4.19 -20.82
N LEU A 830 -4.65 -4.28 -21.97
CA LEU A 830 -3.20 -4.01 -22.11
C LEU A 830 -2.87 -3.52 -23.52
N THR A 831 -1.87 -2.62 -23.62
CA THR A 831 -1.87 -1.48 -24.55
C THR A 831 -0.77 -1.49 -25.62
N ASP A 832 -0.86 -0.64 -26.65
CA ASP A 832 0.07 -0.68 -27.80
C ASP A 832 0.69 0.66 -28.27
N GLY A 833 0.02 1.79 -28.05
CA GLY A 833 0.41 3.14 -28.49
C GLY A 833 0.84 3.33 -29.96
N THR A 834 0.60 2.39 -30.90
CA THR A 834 1.34 2.36 -32.20
C THR A 834 0.51 1.95 -33.43
N GLU A 835 0.38 0.65 -33.71
CA GLU A 835 -0.36 0.11 -34.87
C GLU A 835 -0.89 -1.33 -34.65
N ALA A 836 -1.30 -1.68 -33.42
CA ALA A 836 -1.80 -3.02 -33.04
C ALA A 836 -3.28 -3.06 -32.59
N GLY A 837 -3.59 -2.95 -31.29
CA GLY A 837 -4.92 -3.24 -30.73
C GLY A 837 -5.02 -3.11 -29.20
N THR A 838 -6.09 -3.68 -28.62
CA THR A 838 -6.27 -3.86 -27.17
C THR A 838 -7.11 -5.10 -26.86
N GLN A 839 -6.52 -6.01 -26.07
CA GLN A 839 -7.04 -7.12 -25.24
C GLN A 839 -8.44 -7.77 -25.43
N LEU A 840 -9.13 -7.71 -26.58
CA LEU A 840 -10.40 -8.45 -26.79
C LEU A 840 -10.16 -9.97 -26.83
N VAL A 841 -10.26 -10.62 -25.68
CA VAL A 841 -9.16 -11.45 -25.17
C VAL A 841 -8.67 -12.57 -26.10
N LYS A 842 -9.29 -13.76 -26.08
CA LYS A 842 -8.63 -15.02 -26.47
C LYS A 842 -9.32 -15.80 -27.59
N ASP A 843 -10.33 -15.21 -28.23
CA ASP A 843 -11.22 -15.87 -29.19
C ASP A 843 -12.00 -17.06 -28.56
N ILE A 844 -12.31 -16.95 -27.26
CA ILE A 844 -13.06 -17.94 -26.45
C ILE A 844 -14.44 -17.39 -26.00
N TYR A 845 -15.02 -17.97 -24.93
CA TYR A 845 -16.35 -17.72 -24.36
C TYR A 845 -17.49 -18.22 -25.28
N PRO A 846 -18.33 -19.16 -24.79
CA PRO A 846 -19.43 -19.13 -23.21
C PRO A 846 -19.19 -18.24 -21.95
N GLY A 847 -20.26 -17.81 -21.26
CA GLY A 847 -20.19 -16.92 -20.08
C GLY A 847 -20.42 -15.42 -20.36
N ALA A 848 -20.76 -14.66 -19.30
CA ALA A 848 -21.00 -13.21 -19.35
C ALA A 848 -21.11 -12.58 -17.93
N ASN A 849 -20.28 -13.00 -16.96
CA ASN A 849 -20.55 -12.77 -15.53
C ASN A 849 -19.32 -12.60 -14.61
N TYR A 850 -19.57 -11.82 -13.55
CA TYR A 850 -18.68 -11.35 -12.46
C TYR A 850 -17.79 -12.41 -11.79
N SER A 851 -16.65 -11.98 -11.23
CA SER A 851 -15.71 -12.82 -10.47
C SER A 851 -15.05 -12.17 -9.23
N SER A 852 -15.20 -10.85 -9.04
CA SER A 852 -14.54 -10.02 -8.01
C SER A 852 -13.21 -10.54 -7.39
N PRO A 853 -12.09 -10.59 -8.15
CA PRO A 853 -10.77 -11.08 -7.71
C PRO A 853 -9.99 -10.18 -6.68
N THR A 854 -9.08 -10.67 -5.79
CA THR A 854 -8.53 -9.92 -4.60
C THR A 854 -7.10 -10.26 -4.10
N GLU A 855 -6.57 -9.40 -3.23
CA GLU A 855 -5.35 -9.51 -2.40
C GLU A 855 -4.02 -9.16 -3.09
N ILE A 856 -3.94 -7.86 -3.40
CA ILE A 856 -2.76 -7.00 -3.53
C ILE A 856 -1.45 -7.72 -3.13
N THR A 857 -0.47 -7.92 -4.03
CA THR A 857 0.77 -8.71 -3.78
C THR A 857 1.96 -8.21 -4.65
N HIS A 858 3.23 -8.43 -4.29
CA HIS A 858 4.40 -8.41 -5.22
C HIS A 858 5.56 -9.35 -4.82
N LEU A 859 6.34 -9.74 -5.83
CA LEU A 859 7.57 -10.56 -5.76
C LEU A 859 8.62 -10.14 -6.85
N ALA A 860 8.32 -10.24 -8.16
CA ALA A 860 9.23 -9.89 -9.29
C ALA A 860 8.70 -9.67 -10.75
N GLY A 861 7.44 -9.97 -11.18
CA GLY A 861 6.82 -9.49 -12.45
C GLY A 861 5.84 -10.32 -13.36
N THR A 862 5.58 -11.64 -13.22
CA THR A 862 4.71 -12.53 -14.05
C THR A 862 3.39 -12.93 -13.36
N THR A 863 3.47 -13.87 -12.41
CA THR A 863 2.41 -14.83 -12.06
C THR A 863 1.87 -14.62 -10.65
N VAL A 864 0.55 -14.52 -10.52
CA VAL A 864 -0.16 -13.81 -9.43
C VAL A 864 -1.43 -14.56 -9.03
N MET A 865 -1.99 -14.29 -7.84
CA MET A 865 -3.29 -14.85 -7.42
C MET A 865 -4.41 -13.82 -7.28
N PHE A 866 -5.65 -14.30 -7.08
CA PHE A 866 -6.81 -13.46 -6.79
C PHE A 866 -7.97 -14.20 -6.04
N ARG A 867 -9.23 -13.96 -6.48
CA ARG A 867 -10.54 -14.51 -6.03
C ARG A 867 -11.44 -14.78 -7.26
N ALA A 868 -12.56 -15.49 -7.11
CA ALA A 868 -13.43 -15.88 -8.25
C ALA A 868 -14.94 -15.86 -7.92
N THR A 869 -15.80 -16.31 -8.86
CA THR A 869 -17.22 -16.69 -8.67
C THR A 869 -17.79 -17.27 -9.98
N ASN A 870 -18.81 -18.15 -9.94
CA ASN A 870 -19.67 -18.43 -11.11
C ASN A 870 -21.08 -19.00 -10.84
N ASP A 871 -21.23 -20.12 -10.12
CA ASP A 871 -22.49 -20.92 -10.04
C ASP A 871 -23.00 -21.18 -8.60
N ASN A 872 -23.46 -22.40 -8.26
CA ASN A 872 -24.43 -22.63 -7.18
C ASN A 872 -24.07 -23.74 -6.16
N ALA A 873 -23.09 -24.61 -6.46
CA ALA A 873 -22.50 -25.64 -5.57
C ALA A 873 -21.36 -26.39 -6.30
N VAL A 874 -20.37 -27.02 -5.68
CA VAL A 874 -19.76 -26.80 -4.34
C VAL A 874 -18.26 -27.15 -4.51
N GLY A 875 -17.31 -26.52 -3.84
CA GLY A 875 -17.47 -25.36 -2.95
C GLY A 875 -16.15 -24.61 -2.73
N ALA A 876 -16.22 -23.28 -2.69
CA ALA A 876 -15.17 -22.35 -2.27
C ALA A 876 -13.70 -22.58 -2.74
N GLU A 877 -13.41 -22.66 -4.05
CA GLU A 877 -12.03 -22.60 -4.63
C GLU A 877 -12.00 -21.88 -6.02
N LEU A 878 -10.83 -21.34 -6.45
CA LEU A 878 -10.70 -20.05 -7.18
C LEU A 878 -10.31 -20.05 -8.70
N TRP A 879 -9.12 -19.56 -9.13
CA TRP A 879 -8.71 -19.25 -10.54
C TRP A 879 -7.16 -19.26 -10.77
N VAL A 880 -6.60 -18.80 -11.94
CA VAL A 880 -5.13 -18.68 -12.21
C VAL A 880 -4.68 -17.87 -13.45
N SER A 881 -3.38 -17.47 -13.56
CA SER A 881 -2.75 -16.82 -14.76
C SER A 881 -1.35 -17.38 -15.16
N ASP A 882 -0.85 -16.85 -16.29
CA ASP A 882 0.55 -16.69 -16.78
C ASP A 882 1.00 -17.65 -17.91
N GLY A 883 2.21 -17.51 -18.50
CA GLY A 883 2.52 -18.14 -19.81
C GLY A 883 3.95 -18.20 -20.36
N THR A 884 4.23 -19.29 -21.08
CA THR A 884 5.46 -19.55 -21.86
C THR A 884 5.15 -20.28 -23.19
N GLU A 885 5.33 -21.60 -23.28
CA GLU A 885 4.86 -22.44 -24.43
C GLU A 885 3.50 -23.13 -24.11
N ALA A 886 3.08 -23.09 -22.84
CA ALA A 886 1.74 -23.25 -22.28
C ALA A 886 1.65 -22.31 -21.04
N GLY A 887 0.57 -22.28 -20.23
CA GLY A 887 0.40 -21.17 -19.27
C GLY A 887 -0.61 -21.25 -18.11
N THR A 888 -1.91 -21.40 -18.34
CA THR A 888 -2.94 -21.37 -17.27
C THR A 888 -3.08 -22.74 -16.59
N LEU A 889 -2.78 -22.81 -15.29
CA LEU A 889 -2.77 -24.01 -14.42
C LEU A 889 -4.20 -24.50 -14.02
N LEU A 890 -4.34 -25.57 -13.22
CA LEU A 890 -5.18 -25.68 -11.97
C LEU A 890 -5.28 -27.15 -11.43
N VAL A 891 -5.14 -27.47 -10.12
CA VAL A 891 -3.84 -27.48 -9.43
C VAL A 891 -3.69 -28.57 -8.28
N ALA A 892 -4.46 -28.61 -7.17
CA ALA A 892 -4.14 -29.31 -5.88
C ALA A 892 -5.32 -30.06 -5.15
N ASP A 893 -5.17 -30.54 -3.88
CA ASP A 893 -5.93 -31.68 -3.27
C ASP A 893 -5.90 -31.94 -1.66
N LEU A 894 -6.78 -31.38 -0.76
CA LEU A 894 -7.00 -31.83 0.69
C LEU A 894 -8.43 -31.68 1.43
N ASN A 895 -8.74 -32.54 2.44
CA ASN A 895 -9.73 -32.46 3.58
C ASN A 895 -11.16 -33.12 3.58
N ASP A 896 -11.30 -34.45 3.76
CA ASP A 896 -12.54 -35.31 3.93
C ASP A 896 -13.81 -35.09 3.04
N THR A 897 -14.90 -34.44 3.50
CA THR A 897 -16.28 -34.73 3.01
C THR A 897 -17.23 -33.51 2.77
N PRO A 898 -17.41 -33.00 1.54
CA PRO A 898 -17.79 -31.59 1.31
C PRO A 898 -19.28 -31.22 1.43
N ASN A 899 -19.54 -30.01 1.98
CA ASN A 899 -20.85 -29.37 2.10
C ASN A 899 -20.83 -27.81 1.97
N GLY A 900 -19.71 -27.13 2.26
CA GLY A 900 -19.66 -25.67 2.55
C GLY A 900 -19.31 -24.70 1.39
N GLU A 901 -19.43 -23.38 1.67
CA GLU A 901 -19.30 -22.21 0.77
C GLU A 901 -18.98 -20.92 1.60
N PHE A 902 -18.24 -19.93 1.05
CA PHE A 902 -17.37 -18.99 1.82
C PHE A 902 -17.50 -17.50 1.35
N TYR A 903 -17.57 -16.46 2.24
CA TYR A 903 -17.52 -15.03 1.79
C TYR A 903 -17.13 -13.93 2.83
N PRO A 904 -15.93 -13.29 2.70
CA PRO A 904 -15.59 -11.96 3.29
C PRO A 904 -14.88 -11.00 2.27
N GLU A 905 -14.01 -10.05 2.70
CA GLU A 905 -13.36 -8.98 1.88
C GLU A 905 -11.87 -8.66 2.30
N GLY A 906 -11.15 -7.74 1.62
CA GLY A 906 -9.66 -7.53 1.66
C GLY A 906 -9.08 -6.15 2.14
N PHE A 907 -7.82 -5.80 1.74
CA PHE A 907 -6.84 -5.02 2.58
C PHE A 907 -5.87 -3.98 1.89
N THR A 908 -4.77 -3.60 2.58
CA THR A 908 -3.58 -2.77 2.13
C THR A 908 -2.20 -3.42 2.47
N THR A 909 -1.02 -2.78 2.22
CA THR A 909 0.25 -3.49 1.83
C THR A 909 1.66 -3.11 2.37
N VAL A 910 2.65 -4.05 2.36
CA VAL A 910 4.09 -3.82 1.97
C VAL A 910 4.90 -5.00 1.27
N ASN A 911 5.94 -5.66 1.86
CA ASN A 911 7.01 -6.46 1.14
C ASN A 911 6.79 -7.95 0.72
N GLY A 912 6.73 -9.01 1.55
CA GLY A 912 6.54 -9.14 3.01
C GLY A 912 5.89 -10.48 3.50
N ARG A 913 4.62 -10.55 3.93
CA ARG A 913 3.78 -11.79 4.13
C ARG A 913 2.26 -11.44 3.96
N LEU A 914 1.41 -12.34 3.44
CA LEU A 914 -0.01 -11.98 3.17
C LEU A 914 -0.97 -13.18 2.98
N PHE A 915 -2.28 -12.94 3.16
CA PHE A 915 -3.21 -13.79 3.94
C PHE A 915 -3.87 -15.03 3.27
N PHE A 916 -4.58 -15.94 3.97
CA PHE A 916 -5.88 -15.82 4.68
C PHE A 916 -5.95 -16.43 6.12
N THR A 917 -7.10 -16.37 6.81
CA THR A 917 -7.35 -17.01 8.14
C THR A 917 -8.72 -17.72 8.20
N GLY A 918 -8.98 -18.60 9.18
CA GLY A 918 -10.11 -19.56 9.14
C GLY A 918 -11.40 -19.27 9.95
N GLU A 919 -12.32 -20.24 9.92
CA GLU A 919 -13.48 -20.43 10.82
C GLU A 919 -13.95 -21.89 10.74
N ASP A 920 -14.53 -22.42 11.82
CA ASP A 920 -15.44 -23.57 11.74
C ASP A 920 -16.44 -23.59 12.92
N PRO A 921 -17.74 -23.91 12.72
CA PRO A 921 -18.73 -23.95 13.79
C PRO A 921 -18.51 -24.97 14.93
N THR A 922 -17.46 -25.80 14.89
CA THR A 922 -17.12 -26.77 15.94
C THR A 922 -15.61 -27.11 16.09
N LEU A 923 -14.68 -26.49 15.34
CA LEU A 923 -13.26 -26.90 15.29
C LEU A 923 -12.25 -25.80 15.64
N GLY A 924 -12.02 -24.82 14.75
CA GLY A 924 -10.91 -23.86 14.80
C GLY A 924 -10.92 -22.92 13.59
N GLY A 925 -10.12 -21.86 13.59
CA GLY A 925 -10.12 -20.83 12.55
C GLY A 925 -8.81 -20.04 12.45
N GLU A 926 -7.69 -20.73 12.23
CA GLU A 926 -6.36 -20.20 12.55
C GLU A 926 -5.58 -19.56 11.37
N LEU A 927 -4.23 -19.45 11.46
CA LEU A 927 -3.34 -18.58 10.66
C LEU A 927 -1.98 -19.25 10.26
N TRP A 928 -1.35 -18.87 9.13
CA TRP A 928 -0.44 -19.70 8.31
C TRP A 928 0.76 -18.87 7.76
N VAL A 929 1.75 -19.47 7.07
CA VAL A 929 2.78 -18.73 6.26
C VAL A 929 3.48 -19.57 5.19
N VAL A 930 4.27 -18.92 4.33
CA VAL A 930 5.15 -19.49 3.31
C VAL A 930 6.55 -18.80 3.34
N THR A 931 7.59 -19.42 2.75
CA THR A 931 8.97 -18.90 2.60
C THR A 931 9.56 -19.25 1.22
N PHE A 932 10.84 -18.93 0.90
CA PHE A 932 11.51 -19.38 -0.35
C PHE A 932 13.05 -19.19 -0.38
N ASP A 933 13.74 -19.84 -1.33
CA ASP A 933 15.14 -19.52 -1.73
C ASP A 933 15.20 -18.16 -2.45
N ALA A 934 15.22 -17.08 -1.66
CA ALA A 934 15.24 -15.67 -2.06
C ALA A 934 16.49 -15.29 -2.87
N THR A 935 16.51 -15.69 -4.14
CA THR A 935 17.69 -15.76 -5.01
C THR A 935 18.04 -14.38 -5.60
N PRO A 936 19.04 -13.64 -5.08
CA PRO A 936 19.10 -12.20 -5.28
C PRO A 936 19.48 -11.77 -6.70
N TYR A 937 18.85 -10.68 -7.17
CA TYR A 937 19.35 -9.93 -8.32
C TYR A 937 20.83 -9.61 -8.12
N LYS A 938 21.68 -10.04 -9.07
CA LYS A 938 23.01 -9.46 -9.20
C LYS A 938 22.86 -8.01 -9.61
N THR A 939 22.99 -7.13 -8.63
CA THR A 939 23.15 -5.69 -8.86
C THR A 939 24.23 -5.47 -9.92
N PHE A 940 23.81 -4.96 -11.08
CA PHE A 940 24.74 -4.37 -12.02
C PHE A 940 25.32 -3.13 -11.34
N LEU A 941 26.52 -3.26 -10.77
CA LEU A 941 27.28 -2.12 -10.27
C LEU A 941 27.26 -1.01 -11.33
N PRO A 942 26.92 0.24 -10.98
CA PRO A 942 26.91 1.31 -11.94
C PRO A 942 28.28 1.41 -12.60
N MET A 943 28.32 1.39 -13.93
CA MET A 943 29.56 1.66 -14.66
C MET A 943 30.05 3.05 -14.25
N SER A 944 31.16 3.09 -13.52
CA SER A 944 31.82 4.35 -13.17
C SER A 944 32.17 5.10 -14.46
N LEU A 945 31.50 6.23 -14.69
CA LEU A 945 31.83 7.17 -15.75
C LEU A 945 33.31 7.54 -15.70
N LYS A 946 33.99 7.46 -16.85
CA LYS A 946 35.41 7.79 -16.99
C LYS A 946 35.74 8.31 -18.38
#